data_AF-L8GN02-F1
#
_entry.id   AF-L8GN02-F1
#
_cell.length_a   1.000
_cell.length_b   1.000
_cell.length_c   1.000
_cell.angle_alpha   90.00
_cell.angle_beta   90.00
_cell.angle_gamma   90.00
#
_symmetry.space_group_name_H-M   'P 1'
#
loop_
_entity.id
_entity.type
_entity.pdbx_description
1 polymer ?
#
loop_
_entity_poly.entity_id
_entity_poly.type
_entity_poly.pdbx_seq_one_letter_code
_entity_poly.pdbx_strand_id
1 'polypeptide(L)'
;MQGGGPAYPGGGIKMETGQQQPAPLLHAPPNSAPSFLYHHPPSPFGLHPATTPGGVAFGQQQQQQQQTHVSMGVAPGGGVASPLQHQQQQLHQQQQQQQQGVPMHAMLGVPSPGGQQALSPPSTAAAFSSPHQHHHQQLQQQQQQQQQQLLLQQQQQLQQQQQHFASQTAHMQQLRQAGGLLLVQSPATVVAAAPVAAAAAAAPGGPAQLQVPSTLEGCQQVLEEIYSYKQQQKDQLEKIRQFQKQLMMRPQKEGYDVLLQQHAQLKNQIAEELRTLQALFQQVILPPAEIHKLIYLLQDLKLQQIQLELFQQELQRLTLAPHHPHLARPVCALVIVEQPLPMVVTKGKQLEDDPVVVQLLTGANVEIHSFSKVKVAMICDNQQVKTNSSSSSKAIENDTQTMDGVRRIAKFYLKFLTGTRKNPVRLRFGIQLQINQNGAAQTVTVESNSSRPFIVITNECQWEESEGILLKKGRLWRAGRGDFANVLQRHFLRATRQDLIRPTRQLSDLDFEYLNQTFFEGVQVIGQKSYDAFWEWFGKAVQKLRYQRHICPLWQTGLIYGFLTREGVKAALINEEVGTFLIRLSERHPGLFAVGYKTDDADVQKSVRHYLVQPEDTAGAKKTLPDFLFTCPAFQFLLVVTSDVENGTPKLRKFAKDVALQPYYSKKNPVAKAKGYDDEIPIPNMLSP
;
A
#
# COMPACT_ATOMS: atom_id res chain seq x y z
N MET A 1 36.21 -31.44 63.51
CA MET A 1 35.54 -30.75 64.63
C MET A 1 34.34 -29.99 64.08
N GLN A 2 33.21 -30.02 64.81
CA GLN A 2 32.05 -29.08 64.79
C GLN A 2 31.51 -28.63 63.41
N GLY A 3 30.25 -28.87 63.01
CA GLY A 3 29.01 -29.19 63.73
C GLY A 3 28.05 -27.99 63.73
N GLY A 4 26.74 -28.09 63.48
CA GLY A 4 25.89 -29.25 63.17
C GLY A 4 24.51 -28.80 62.64
N GLY A 5 23.58 -29.75 62.39
CA GLY A 5 22.15 -29.47 62.13
C GLY A 5 21.33 -29.40 63.44
N PRO A 6 20.09 -29.92 63.52
CA PRO A 6 19.16 -30.35 62.45
C PRO A 6 17.67 -29.93 62.70
N ALA A 7 16.75 -30.22 61.77
CA ALA A 7 15.32 -30.45 62.07
C ALA A 7 14.58 -31.23 60.94
N TYR A 8 13.73 -32.18 61.35
CA TYR A 8 12.83 -33.08 60.58
C TYR A 8 11.39 -32.88 61.15
N PRO A 9 10.32 -33.66 60.83
CA PRO A 9 9.92 -34.41 59.62
C PRO A 9 8.41 -34.23 59.24
N GLY A 10 7.96 -34.92 58.18
CA GLY A 10 6.56 -35.39 58.01
C GLY A 10 5.63 -34.47 57.21
N GLY A 11 4.64 -34.97 56.46
CA GLY A 11 4.23 -36.34 56.16
C GLY A 11 2.82 -36.36 55.54
N GLY A 12 2.44 -37.41 54.79
CA GLY A 12 1.05 -37.60 54.36
C GLY A 12 0.82 -37.92 52.88
N ILE A 13 0.99 -39.19 52.51
CA ILE A 13 0.36 -39.75 51.31
C ILE A 13 -1.08 -40.10 51.67
N LYS A 14 -2.06 -39.69 50.85
CA LYS A 14 -3.38 -40.30 50.80
C LYS A 14 -3.68 -40.75 49.37
N MET A 15 -3.69 -42.07 49.17
CA MET A 15 -4.47 -42.68 48.09
C MET A 15 -5.91 -42.79 48.57
N GLU A 16 -6.87 -42.56 47.68
CA GLU A 16 -8.26 -42.97 47.92
C GLU A 16 -8.82 -43.62 46.64
N THR A 17 -8.96 -44.93 46.71
CA THR A 17 -9.55 -45.81 45.70
C THR A 17 -11.05 -45.92 45.93
N GLY A 18 -11.90 -45.90 44.88
CA GLY A 18 -13.34 -46.02 45.12
C GLY A 18 -14.29 -46.09 43.92
N GLN A 19 -14.24 -47.20 43.17
CA GLN A 19 -15.37 -47.89 42.51
C GLN A 19 -16.34 -47.19 41.53
N GLN A 20 -16.64 -47.96 40.48
CA GLN A 20 -17.73 -47.76 39.52
C GLN A 20 -19.07 -48.23 40.10
N GLN A 21 -20.21 -47.69 39.64
CA GLN A 21 -21.20 -48.42 38.81
C GLN A 21 -22.38 -47.52 38.34
N PRO A 22 -23.20 -47.94 37.34
CA PRO A 22 -24.01 -47.03 36.50
C PRO A 22 -25.54 -47.23 36.59
N ALA A 23 -26.32 -46.26 36.08
CA ALA A 23 -27.72 -46.40 35.60
C ALA A 23 -28.27 -45.05 35.06
N PRO A 24 -29.38 -45.01 34.28
CA PRO A 24 -29.89 -46.01 33.32
C PRO A 24 -30.26 -45.42 31.93
N LEU A 25 -30.54 -46.31 30.98
CA LEU A 25 -31.20 -46.01 29.69
C LEU A 25 -32.74 -46.14 29.82
N LEU A 26 -33.50 -45.35 29.04
CA LEU A 26 -34.92 -45.58 28.77
C LEU A 26 -35.29 -45.21 27.31
N HIS A 27 -36.09 -46.07 26.68
CA HIS A 27 -36.91 -45.81 25.48
C HIS A 27 -38.40 -45.87 25.92
N ALA A 28 -39.45 -45.51 25.17
CA ALA A 28 -39.69 -45.17 23.76
C ALA A 28 -41.06 -44.40 23.68
N PRO A 29 -41.80 -44.25 22.54
CA PRO A 29 -41.48 -44.16 21.11
C PRO A 29 -42.13 -42.85 20.49
N PRO A 30 -42.91 -42.76 19.37
CA PRO A 30 -42.85 -41.57 18.47
C PRO A 30 -44.22 -40.85 18.19
N ASN A 31 -44.28 -40.04 17.11
CA ASN A 31 -45.36 -39.12 16.63
C ASN A 31 -45.46 -37.80 17.42
N SER A 32 -45.42 -36.61 16.81
CA SER A 32 -46.26 -36.13 15.70
C SER A 32 -45.77 -34.74 15.21
N ALA A 33 -46.20 -34.30 14.02
CA ALA A 33 -45.95 -32.93 13.53
C ALA A 33 -46.74 -31.89 14.36
N PRO A 34 -46.34 -30.60 14.33
CA PRO A 34 -47.20 -29.68 13.59
C PRO A 34 -46.48 -28.60 12.77
N SER A 35 -47.11 -28.20 11.68
CA SER A 35 -46.94 -26.90 11.04
C SER A 35 -47.24 -25.76 12.03
N PHE A 36 -46.61 -24.58 11.90
CA PHE A 36 -47.33 -23.29 11.97
C PHE A 36 -46.48 -22.08 11.53
N LEU A 37 -47.07 -21.32 10.60
CA LEU A 37 -46.97 -19.88 10.32
C LEU A 37 -45.80 -19.05 10.92
N TYR A 38 -44.99 -18.46 10.02
CA TYR A 38 -44.20 -17.26 10.31
C TYR A 38 -45.11 -16.02 10.43
N HIS A 39 -45.12 -15.38 11.60
CA HIS A 39 -45.67 -14.03 11.77
C HIS A 39 -44.60 -12.97 11.44
N HIS A 40 -44.96 -11.98 10.62
CA HIS A 40 -44.19 -10.75 10.44
C HIS A 40 -44.22 -9.87 11.71
N PRO A 41 -43.09 -9.26 12.12
CA PRO A 41 -43.11 -8.10 13.01
C PRO A 41 -43.32 -6.80 12.21
N PRO A 42 -44.04 -5.80 12.77
CA PRO A 42 -44.41 -4.58 12.05
C PRO A 42 -43.33 -3.49 12.06
N SER A 43 -43.30 -2.69 11.00
CA SER A 43 -42.66 -1.36 10.99
C SER A 43 -43.66 -0.28 11.44
N PRO A 44 -43.23 0.79 12.13
CA PRO A 44 -44.07 1.96 12.30
C PRO A 44 -43.42 3.29 11.85
N PHE A 45 -44.29 4.19 11.36
CA PHE A 45 -44.13 5.62 11.08
C PHE A 45 -43.24 6.09 9.92
N GLY A 46 -43.92 6.47 8.84
CA GLY A 46 -43.52 7.59 7.98
C GLY A 46 -44.30 8.87 8.32
N LEU A 47 -43.88 10.00 7.73
CA LEU A 47 -44.64 11.26 7.70
C LEU A 47 -44.66 11.80 6.27
N HIS A 48 -45.81 12.32 5.84
CA HIS A 48 -46.07 12.84 4.49
C HIS A 48 -45.53 14.27 4.28
N PRO A 49 -45.28 14.67 3.01
CA PRO A 49 -45.26 16.07 2.59
C PRO A 49 -46.53 16.47 1.80
N ALA A 50 -47.00 17.68 2.06
CA ALA A 50 -47.96 18.49 1.30
C ALA A 50 -47.69 19.97 1.72
N THR A 51 -47.88 21.04 0.95
CA THR A 51 -48.50 21.25 -0.38
C THR A 51 -47.97 22.58 -0.95
N THR A 52 -48.10 22.81 -2.27
CA THR A 52 -47.86 24.11 -2.94
C THR A 52 -48.90 25.17 -2.54
N PRO A 53 -48.64 26.48 -2.74
CA PRO A 53 -49.21 27.18 -3.92
C PRO A 53 -48.29 28.27 -4.54
N GLY A 54 -48.76 28.93 -5.62
CA GLY A 54 -48.03 29.96 -6.40
C GLY A 54 -47.89 31.34 -5.69
N GLY A 55 -47.41 32.42 -6.32
CA GLY A 55 -47.03 32.66 -7.72
C GLY A 55 -47.63 33.97 -8.26
N VAL A 56 -46.86 35.07 -8.30
CA VAL A 56 -47.16 36.36 -9.00
C VAL A 56 -45.82 37.00 -9.48
N ALA A 57 -45.87 37.95 -10.41
CA ALA A 57 -44.79 38.31 -11.35
C ALA A 57 -44.17 39.74 -11.21
N PHE A 58 -43.35 40.09 -12.21
CA PHE A 58 -42.78 41.39 -12.64
C PHE A 58 -41.43 41.89 -12.07
N GLY A 59 -40.54 42.29 -12.98
CA GLY A 59 -39.25 42.92 -12.70
C GLY A 59 -38.26 42.92 -13.88
N GLN A 60 -38.40 43.91 -14.78
CA GLN A 60 -37.42 44.37 -15.80
C GLN A 60 -35.96 44.49 -15.26
N GLN A 61 -34.85 44.62 -16.01
CA GLN A 61 -34.48 44.56 -17.44
C GLN A 61 -33.08 45.21 -17.51
N GLN A 62 -32.04 44.58 -18.06
CA GLN A 62 -31.09 45.28 -18.95
C GLN A 62 -30.16 44.32 -19.71
N GLN A 63 -29.96 44.63 -20.98
CA GLN A 63 -29.00 44.00 -21.87
C GLN A 63 -27.65 44.71 -21.74
N GLN A 64 -26.55 43.97 -21.96
CA GLN A 64 -25.56 44.46 -22.91
C GLN A 64 -24.93 43.30 -23.68
N GLN A 65 -25.04 43.37 -25.00
CA GLN A 65 -24.34 42.49 -25.92
C GLN A 65 -22.94 43.04 -26.16
N GLN A 66 -21.98 42.15 -26.39
CA GLN A 66 -20.95 42.41 -27.39
C GLN A 66 -20.46 41.10 -28.00
N GLN A 67 -20.59 41.01 -29.31
CA GLN A 67 -20.08 39.92 -30.14
C GLN A 67 -18.61 40.18 -30.45
N THR A 68 -17.79 39.13 -30.53
CA THR A 68 -16.55 39.16 -31.33
C THR A 68 -16.36 37.84 -32.06
N HIS A 69 -15.77 37.93 -33.25
CA HIS A 69 -15.82 36.91 -34.30
C HIS A 69 -14.96 35.67 -34.01
N VAL A 70 -15.45 34.52 -34.50
CA VAL A 70 -14.61 33.36 -34.83
C VAL A 70 -13.94 33.62 -36.17
N SER A 71 -12.64 33.35 -36.28
CA SER A 71 -11.95 33.22 -37.56
C SER A 71 -10.95 32.07 -37.50
N MET A 72 -10.97 31.21 -38.51
CA MET A 72 -10.01 30.10 -38.68
C MET A 72 -8.85 30.54 -39.57
N GLY A 73 -7.63 30.06 -39.29
CA GLY A 73 -6.57 30.11 -40.31
C GLY A 73 -5.14 29.81 -39.86
N VAL A 74 -4.67 28.61 -40.21
CA VAL A 74 -3.35 28.34 -40.83
C VAL A 74 -2.05 28.63 -40.03
N ALA A 75 -1.19 27.60 -39.98
CA ALA A 75 0.25 27.67 -39.65
C ALA A 75 1.08 27.44 -40.97
N PRO A 76 2.43 27.53 -41.03
CA PRO A 76 3.40 27.67 -39.93
C PRO A 76 4.59 28.63 -40.19
N GLY A 77 5.52 28.70 -39.23
CA GLY A 77 6.94 28.98 -39.49
C GLY A 77 7.44 30.41 -39.18
N GLY A 78 8.31 30.51 -38.17
CA GLY A 78 9.02 31.75 -37.84
C GLY A 78 9.49 31.78 -36.38
N GLY A 79 10.79 31.60 -36.15
CA GLY A 79 11.37 31.72 -34.81
C GLY A 79 11.50 33.17 -34.39
N VAL A 80 10.60 33.66 -33.53
CA VAL A 80 10.64 35.02 -32.99
C VAL A 80 11.34 35.01 -31.63
N ALA A 81 12.43 35.76 -31.49
CA ALA A 81 13.11 35.93 -30.21
C ALA A 81 12.16 36.61 -29.19
N SER A 82 12.13 36.10 -27.96
CA SER A 82 11.15 36.54 -26.96
C SER A 82 11.39 37.99 -26.52
N PRO A 83 10.35 38.83 -26.29
CA PRO A 83 10.50 40.25 -25.97
C PRO A 83 11.45 40.58 -24.80
N LEU A 84 11.57 39.67 -23.81
CA LEU A 84 12.51 39.83 -22.69
C LEU A 84 13.98 39.91 -23.13
N GLN A 85 14.36 39.25 -24.23
CA GLN A 85 15.76 39.20 -24.68
C GLN A 85 16.23 40.58 -25.16
N HIS A 86 15.32 41.36 -25.75
CA HIS A 86 15.57 42.76 -26.13
C HIS A 86 15.69 43.67 -24.89
N GLN A 87 14.86 43.46 -23.87
CA GLN A 87 14.90 44.24 -22.63
C GLN A 87 16.19 43.99 -21.82
N GLN A 88 16.66 42.74 -21.78
CA GLN A 88 17.93 42.39 -21.12
C GLN A 88 19.14 43.01 -21.85
N GLN A 89 19.09 43.13 -23.17
CA GLN A 89 20.15 43.76 -23.98
C GLN A 89 20.20 45.30 -23.80
N GLN A 90 19.05 45.96 -23.68
CA GLN A 90 19.00 47.41 -23.39
C GLN A 90 19.56 47.77 -22.01
N LEU A 91 19.26 46.97 -20.96
CA LEU A 91 19.83 47.19 -19.62
C LEU A 91 21.36 47.03 -19.60
N HIS A 92 21.90 46.07 -20.36
CA HIS A 92 23.35 45.89 -20.49
C HIS A 92 24.03 47.08 -21.17
N GLN A 93 23.38 47.65 -22.19
CA GLN A 93 23.90 48.81 -22.94
C GLN A 93 23.86 50.10 -22.11
N GLN A 94 22.83 50.30 -21.28
CA GLN A 94 22.74 51.45 -20.37
C GLN A 94 23.80 51.39 -19.25
N GLN A 95 24.19 50.19 -18.80
CA GLN A 95 25.21 50.02 -17.76
C GLN A 95 26.64 50.32 -18.25
N GLN A 96 26.94 50.14 -19.54
CA GLN A 96 28.25 50.50 -20.11
C GLN A 96 28.45 52.01 -20.25
N GLN A 97 27.38 52.79 -20.51
CA GLN A 97 27.48 54.24 -20.70
C GLN A 97 27.83 55.00 -19.40
N GLN A 98 27.57 54.44 -18.22
CA GLN A 98 27.88 55.09 -16.93
C GLN A 98 29.33 54.89 -16.45
N GLN A 99 30.14 54.08 -17.14
CA GLN A 99 31.54 53.82 -16.73
C GLN A 99 32.59 54.62 -17.53
N GLN A 100 32.19 55.41 -18.53
CA GLN A 100 33.11 56.22 -19.34
C GLN A 100 32.98 57.72 -19.02
N GLY A 101 33.66 58.16 -17.96
CA GLY A 101 33.78 59.58 -17.59
C GLY A 101 35.17 59.89 -17.04
N VAL A 102 36.07 60.35 -17.90
CA VAL A 102 37.44 60.79 -17.55
C VAL A 102 37.60 62.27 -17.91
N PRO A 103 38.14 63.13 -17.02
CA PRO A 103 38.30 64.56 -17.30
C PRO A 103 39.60 64.86 -18.08
N MET A 104 39.57 65.88 -18.93
CA MET A 104 40.74 66.39 -19.67
C MET A 104 40.80 67.93 -19.58
N HIS A 105 42.02 68.46 -19.45
CA HIS A 105 42.34 69.89 -19.31
C HIS A 105 42.26 70.67 -20.64
N ALA A 106 42.15 72.00 -20.57
CA ALA A 106 42.55 72.90 -21.67
C ALA A 106 43.08 74.28 -21.20
N MET A 107 43.98 74.83 -22.02
CA MET A 107 44.63 76.16 -22.01
C MET A 107 44.33 76.84 -23.37
N LEU A 108 44.54 78.14 -23.65
CA LEU A 108 45.11 79.30 -22.95
C LEU A 108 44.52 80.59 -23.60
N GLY A 109 44.65 81.78 -23.01
CA GLY A 109 44.34 83.03 -23.73
C GLY A 109 44.38 84.34 -22.93
N VAL A 110 45.27 85.26 -23.33
CA VAL A 110 45.60 86.59 -22.75
C VAL A 110 45.82 87.53 -23.98
N PRO A 111 45.39 88.81 -24.05
CA PRO A 111 46.01 89.89 -23.26
C PRO A 111 45.18 91.12 -22.81
N SER A 112 45.86 91.90 -21.96
CA SER A 112 45.56 93.24 -21.38
C SER A 112 45.84 94.40 -22.39
N PRO A 113 45.74 95.73 -22.08
CA PRO A 113 45.91 96.39 -20.76
C PRO A 113 45.05 97.63 -20.38
N GLY A 114 45.07 97.96 -19.07
CA GLY A 114 44.92 99.32 -18.50
C GLY A 114 43.50 99.77 -18.11
N GLY A 115 43.25 100.37 -16.92
CA GLY A 115 44.11 100.55 -15.75
C GLY A 115 43.48 101.37 -14.60
N GLN A 116 44.11 101.28 -13.41
CA GLN A 116 44.04 102.18 -12.24
C GLN A 116 42.80 102.24 -11.29
N GLN A 117 43.08 101.97 -9.99
CA GLN A 117 42.52 102.58 -8.75
C GLN A 117 41.04 102.29 -8.35
N ALA A 118 40.65 102.06 -7.08
CA ALA A 118 41.38 101.85 -5.82
C ALA A 118 40.53 101.16 -4.71
N LEU A 119 41.20 100.48 -3.75
CA LEU A 119 40.88 100.24 -2.32
C LEU A 119 39.47 99.76 -1.84
N SER A 120 39.40 98.53 -1.30
CA SER A 120 38.74 98.16 0.01
C SER A 120 38.88 96.64 0.32
N PRO A 121 38.79 96.19 1.60
CA PRO A 121 39.25 94.85 2.03
C PRO A 121 38.18 93.72 2.00
N PRO A 122 38.59 92.43 2.02
CA PRO A 122 37.68 91.29 1.89
C PRO A 122 37.14 90.76 3.23
N SER A 123 35.89 90.28 3.23
CA SER A 123 35.30 89.51 4.33
C SER A 123 35.30 88.02 4.02
N THR A 124 35.80 87.21 4.96
CA THR A 124 35.92 85.75 4.85
C THR A 124 34.59 85.02 5.03
N ALA A 125 34.21 84.18 4.06
CA ALA A 125 33.21 83.13 4.22
C ALA A 125 33.47 81.96 3.26
N ALA A 126 34.45 81.11 3.57
CA ALA A 126 34.72 79.89 2.80
C ALA A 126 33.84 78.72 3.30
N ALA A 127 32.89 78.29 2.48
CA ALA A 127 32.07 77.11 2.77
C ALA A 127 32.85 75.83 2.45
N PHE A 128 33.20 75.05 3.48
CA PHE A 128 33.73 73.70 3.30
C PHE A 128 32.59 72.72 2.96
N SER A 129 32.51 72.29 1.70
CA SER A 129 31.71 71.13 1.29
C SER A 129 32.49 69.84 1.53
N SER A 130 32.06 69.05 2.53
CA SER A 130 32.75 67.82 2.95
C SER A 130 32.72 66.71 1.89
N PRO A 131 33.87 66.08 1.54
CA PRO A 131 33.92 64.96 0.57
C PRO A 131 33.10 63.71 0.95
N HIS A 132 32.68 63.57 2.21
CA HIS A 132 31.98 62.38 2.69
C HIS A 132 30.59 62.15 2.08
N GLN A 133 29.88 63.20 1.64
CA GLN A 133 28.53 63.03 1.08
C GLN A 133 28.56 62.25 -0.25
N HIS A 134 29.56 62.51 -1.10
CA HIS A 134 29.67 61.87 -2.41
C HIS A 134 29.99 60.37 -2.31
N HIS A 135 30.83 59.98 -1.35
CA HIS A 135 31.19 58.57 -1.13
C HIS A 135 30.01 57.76 -0.58
N HIS A 136 29.22 58.32 0.33
CA HIS A 136 28.04 57.63 0.87
C HIS A 136 26.97 57.40 -0.22
N GLN A 137 26.75 58.39 -1.09
CA GLN A 137 25.81 58.27 -2.21
C GLN A 137 26.26 57.20 -3.22
N GLN A 138 27.57 57.12 -3.51
CA GLN A 138 28.13 56.09 -4.39
C GLN A 138 28.00 54.67 -3.81
N LEU A 139 28.22 54.51 -2.49
CA LEU A 139 28.06 53.21 -1.81
C LEU A 139 26.60 52.73 -1.83
N GLN A 140 25.66 53.65 -1.61
CA GLN A 140 24.22 53.36 -1.65
C GLN A 140 23.77 52.96 -3.06
N GLN A 141 24.26 53.64 -4.09
CA GLN A 141 23.96 53.32 -5.49
C GLN A 141 24.54 51.95 -5.91
N GLN A 142 25.75 51.61 -5.46
CA GLN A 142 26.35 50.29 -5.69
C GLN A 142 25.55 49.16 -5.00
N GLN A 143 25.11 49.36 -3.76
CA GLN A 143 24.27 48.39 -3.04
C GLN A 143 22.92 48.18 -3.74
N GLN A 144 22.33 49.24 -4.31
CA GLN A 144 21.07 49.17 -5.05
C GLN A 144 21.22 48.40 -6.37
N GLN A 145 22.31 48.60 -7.12
CA GLN A 145 22.64 47.79 -8.30
C GLN A 145 22.83 46.31 -7.95
N GLN A 146 23.48 46.00 -6.83
CA GLN A 146 23.74 44.62 -6.41
C GLN A 146 22.45 43.88 -6.03
N GLN A 147 21.49 44.54 -5.37
CA GLN A 147 20.14 43.96 -5.16
C GLN A 147 19.40 43.71 -6.48
N GLN A 148 19.52 44.63 -7.45
CA GLN A 148 18.83 44.52 -8.73
C GLN A 148 19.38 43.35 -9.58
N GLN A 149 20.70 43.10 -9.55
CA GLN A 149 21.30 41.89 -10.14
C GLN A 149 20.80 40.60 -9.47
N LEU A 150 20.70 40.56 -8.14
CA LEU A 150 20.24 39.39 -7.40
C LEU A 150 18.78 39.04 -7.76
N LEU A 151 17.92 40.06 -7.88
CA LEU A 151 16.52 39.88 -8.28
C LEU A 151 16.40 39.33 -9.72
N LEU A 152 17.22 39.84 -10.63
CA LEU A 152 17.25 39.38 -12.03
C LEU A 152 17.71 37.92 -12.14
N GLN A 153 18.72 37.53 -11.36
CA GLN A 153 19.21 36.15 -11.30
C GLN A 153 18.14 35.19 -10.75
N GLN A 154 17.40 35.59 -9.71
CA GLN A 154 16.29 34.81 -9.16
C GLN A 154 15.17 34.61 -10.18
N GLN A 155 14.81 35.67 -10.92
CA GLN A 155 13.79 35.60 -11.98
C GLN A 155 14.22 34.64 -13.11
N GLN A 156 15.49 34.66 -13.50
CA GLN A 156 16.03 33.79 -14.54
C GLN A 156 16.03 32.31 -14.12
N GLN A 157 16.33 32.01 -12.84
CA GLN A 157 16.17 30.66 -12.27
C GLN A 157 14.72 30.17 -12.27
N LEU A 158 13.77 31.02 -11.89
CA LEU A 158 12.34 30.72 -11.95
C LEU A 158 11.88 30.40 -13.38
N GLN A 159 12.37 31.12 -14.37
CA GLN A 159 12.03 30.91 -15.78
C GLN A 159 12.61 29.58 -16.32
N GLN A 160 13.87 29.25 -16.00
CA GLN A 160 14.46 27.94 -16.35
C GLN A 160 13.68 26.78 -15.69
N GLN A 161 13.24 26.96 -14.45
CA GLN A 161 12.47 25.95 -13.73
C GLN A 161 11.08 25.73 -14.35
N GLN A 162 10.42 26.79 -14.83
CA GLN A 162 9.18 26.68 -15.60
C GLN A 162 9.38 25.98 -16.94
N GLN A 163 10.47 26.26 -17.67
CA GLN A 163 10.77 25.61 -18.95
C GLN A 163 11.02 24.09 -18.77
N HIS A 164 11.84 23.70 -17.79
CA HIS A 164 12.08 22.30 -17.48
C HIS A 164 10.78 21.56 -17.09
N PHE A 165 9.88 22.23 -16.36
CA PHE A 165 8.58 21.67 -16.00
C PHE A 165 7.61 21.56 -17.19
N ALA A 166 7.59 22.56 -18.08
CA ALA A 166 6.82 22.51 -19.31
C ALA A 166 7.25 21.33 -20.21
N SER A 167 8.56 21.06 -20.34
CA SER A 167 9.07 19.91 -21.08
C SER A 167 8.66 18.56 -20.48
N GLN A 168 8.65 18.41 -19.14
CA GLN A 168 8.15 17.19 -18.51
C GLN A 168 6.64 16.98 -18.76
N THR A 169 5.86 18.07 -18.70
CA THR A 169 4.41 18.02 -18.94
C THR A 169 4.09 17.68 -20.40
N ALA A 170 4.84 18.24 -21.35
CA ALA A 170 4.71 17.93 -22.77
C ALA A 170 5.10 16.47 -23.09
N HIS A 171 6.16 15.96 -22.47
CA HIS A 171 6.57 14.56 -22.63
C HIS A 171 5.47 13.58 -22.15
N MET A 172 4.85 13.87 -21.01
CA MET A 172 3.71 13.10 -20.48
C MET A 172 2.48 13.15 -21.41
N GLN A 173 2.25 14.27 -22.11
CA GLN A 173 1.21 14.37 -23.15
C GLN A 173 1.57 13.62 -24.45
N GLN A 174 2.85 13.56 -24.82
CA GLN A 174 3.30 12.80 -26.00
C GLN A 174 3.12 11.30 -25.83
N LEU A 175 3.41 10.75 -24.64
CA LEU A 175 3.22 9.33 -24.33
C LEU A 175 1.75 8.90 -24.40
N ARG A 176 0.80 9.80 -24.08
CA ARG A 176 -0.65 9.57 -24.32
C ARG A 176 -1.03 9.39 -25.79
N GLN A 177 -0.22 9.89 -26.73
CA GLN A 177 -0.47 9.78 -28.17
C GLN A 177 0.28 8.59 -28.80
N ALA A 178 1.48 8.27 -28.30
CA ALA A 178 2.30 7.18 -28.82
C ALA A 178 1.70 5.78 -28.59
N GLY A 179 0.93 5.57 -27.51
CA GLY A 179 0.29 4.28 -27.20
C GLY A 179 -0.82 3.82 -28.17
N GLY A 180 -1.24 4.67 -29.11
CA GLY A 180 -2.38 4.40 -30.01
C GLY A 180 -2.04 3.85 -31.40
N LEU A 181 -0.77 3.67 -31.76
CA LEU A 181 -0.33 3.47 -33.16
C LEU A 181 0.60 2.25 -33.38
N LEU A 182 0.17 1.06 -32.95
CA LEU A 182 0.71 -0.21 -33.43
C LEU A 182 -0.41 -1.22 -33.76
N LEU A 183 -1.11 -0.97 -34.87
CA LEU A 183 -1.99 -1.95 -35.51
C LEU A 183 -1.27 -2.54 -36.72
N VAL A 184 -0.69 -3.73 -36.54
CA VAL A 184 -0.08 -4.51 -37.61
C VAL A 184 -1.18 -5.01 -38.55
N GLN A 185 -1.09 -4.64 -39.83
CA GLN A 185 -1.95 -5.18 -40.88
C GLN A 185 -1.54 -6.63 -41.22
N SER A 186 -2.52 -7.51 -41.40
CA SER A 186 -2.37 -8.75 -42.16
C SER A 186 -3.74 -9.20 -42.71
N PRO A 187 -3.77 -9.96 -43.84
CA PRO A 187 -4.92 -9.94 -44.75
C PRO A 187 -5.99 -11.02 -44.48
N ALA A 188 -7.10 -10.87 -45.20
CA ALA A 188 -8.37 -11.56 -45.00
C ALA A 188 -8.39 -13.07 -45.31
N THR A 189 -9.40 -13.75 -44.74
CA THR A 189 -10.13 -14.82 -45.45
C THR A 189 -11.62 -14.73 -45.12
N VAL A 190 -12.48 -14.97 -46.11
CA VAL A 190 -13.92 -14.68 -46.08
C VAL A 190 -14.72 -15.97 -45.96
N VAL A 191 -15.63 -16.07 -44.98
CA VAL A 191 -16.90 -16.80 -45.11
C VAL A 191 -17.98 -16.04 -44.33
N ALA A 192 -19.18 -15.90 -44.91
CA ALA A 192 -20.27 -15.08 -44.38
C ALA A 192 -21.33 -15.89 -43.63
N ALA A 193 -21.90 -15.31 -42.56
CA ALA A 193 -23.29 -15.53 -42.15
C ALA A 193 -23.76 -14.42 -41.17
N ALA A 194 -24.81 -13.70 -41.57
CA ALA A 194 -25.66 -12.82 -40.78
C ALA A 194 -27.12 -13.13 -41.21
N PRO A 195 -28.22 -12.67 -40.56
CA PRO A 195 -28.37 -11.60 -39.54
C PRO A 195 -29.07 -12.14 -38.25
N VAL A 196 -29.54 -11.41 -37.22
CA VAL A 196 -30.40 -10.21 -37.16
C VAL A 196 -30.17 -9.35 -35.90
N ALA A 197 -30.33 -8.04 -36.12
CA ALA A 197 -30.23 -6.87 -35.26
C ALA A 197 -30.76 -6.93 -33.81
N ALA A 198 -30.08 -6.16 -32.94
CA ALA A 198 -30.71 -5.13 -32.11
C ALA A 198 -29.74 -3.95 -31.91
N ALA A 199 -30.11 -2.75 -32.36
CA ALA A 199 -29.29 -1.54 -32.21
C ALA A 199 -29.70 -0.76 -30.95
N ALA A 200 -28.73 -0.36 -30.13
CA ALA A 200 -28.91 0.60 -29.05
C ALA A 200 -27.88 1.73 -29.20
N ALA A 201 -28.36 2.98 -29.21
CA ALA A 201 -27.54 4.15 -29.51
C ALA A 201 -26.54 4.46 -28.38
N ALA A 202 -25.28 4.71 -28.75
CA ALA A 202 -24.25 5.17 -27.84
C ALA A 202 -24.33 6.69 -27.63
N ALA A 203 -24.39 7.14 -26.38
CA ALA A 203 -24.25 8.55 -26.01
C ALA A 203 -22.75 8.92 -25.91
N PRO A 204 -22.32 10.09 -26.44
CA PRO A 204 -20.94 10.55 -26.30
C PRO A 204 -20.76 11.29 -24.95
N GLY A 205 -19.69 10.98 -24.20
CA GLY A 205 -19.32 11.75 -23.00
C GLY A 205 -18.96 10.96 -21.74
N GLY A 206 -18.27 9.82 -21.86
CA GLY A 206 -17.55 9.23 -20.73
C GLY A 206 -16.15 9.85 -20.60
N PRO A 207 -15.62 10.10 -19.38
CA PRO A 207 -14.22 10.50 -19.24
C PRO A 207 -13.31 9.37 -19.73
N ALA A 208 -12.26 9.72 -20.48
CA ALA A 208 -11.32 8.76 -21.05
C ALA A 208 -10.73 7.87 -19.93
N GLN A 209 -11.00 6.57 -20.01
CA GLN A 209 -10.39 5.59 -19.12
C GLN A 209 -8.87 5.57 -19.38
N LEU A 210 -8.08 5.68 -18.31
CA LEU A 210 -6.65 5.40 -18.36
C LEU A 210 -6.47 3.96 -18.85
N GLN A 211 -5.87 3.79 -20.02
CA GLN A 211 -5.51 2.47 -20.52
C GLN A 211 -4.38 1.93 -19.65
N VAL A 212 -4.72 0.96 -18.80
CA VAL A 212 -3.75 0.21 -18.01
C VAL A 212 -2.98 -0.73 -18.95
N PRO A 213 -1.64 -0.85 -18.84
CA PRO A 213 -0.88 -1.77 -19.66
C PRO A 213 -1.40 -3.21 -19.53
N SER A 214 -1.56 -3.90 -20.66
CA SER A 214 -2.00 -5.29 -20.70
C SER A 214 -0.85 -6.30 -20.52
N THR A 215 0.40 -5.86 -20.64
CA THR A 215 1.60 -6.69 -20.47
C THR A 215 2.27 -6.45 -19.11
N LEU A 216 2.92 -7.49 -18.58
CA LEU A 216 3.68 -7.39 -17.33
C LEU A 216 4.83 -6.36 -17.45
N GLU A 217 5.56 -6.37 -18.57
CA GLU A 217 6.63 -5.41 -18.86
C GLU A 217 6.13 -3.96 -18.82
N GLY A 218 4.96 -3.68 -19.42
CA GLY A 218 4.35 -2.36 -19.36
C GLY A 218 3.93 -1.95 -17.95
N CYS A 219 3.46 -2.90 -17.13
CA CYS A 219 3.18 -2.65 -15.72
C CYS A 219 4.45 -2.31 -14.93
N GLN A 220 5.56 -3.02 -15.20
CA GLN A 220 6.86 -2.76 -14.57
C GLN A 220 7.41 -1.38 -14.95
N GLN A 221 7.33 -1.00 -16.23
CA GLN A 221 7.72 0.33 -16.72
C GLN A 221 6.96 1.44 -15.98
N VAL A 222 5.62 1.35 -15.89
CA VAL A 222 4.81 2.33 -15.13
C VAL A 222 5.19 2.37 -13.65
N LEU A 223 5.54 1.24 -13.03
CA LEU A 223 6.00 1.20 -11.64
C LEU A 223 7.41 1.79 -11.44
N GLU A 224 8.31 1.68 -12.42
CA GLU A 224 9.61 2.38 -12.41
C GLU A 224 9.47 3.90 -12.64
N GLU A 225 8.63 4.31 -13.59
CA GLU A 225 8.35 5.73 -13.86
C GLU A 225 7.77 6.42 -12.62
N ILE A 226 6.73 5.84 -12.01
CA ILE A 226 6.12 6.39 -10.79
C ILE A 226 7.12 6.38 -9.62
N TYR A 227 8.04 5.41 -9.54
CA TYR A 227 9.12 5.43 -8.55
C TYR A 227 10.10 6.59 -8.77
N SER A 228 10.44 6.90 -10.02
CA SER A 228 11.26 8.06 -10.40
C SER A 228 10.55 9.38 -10.08
N TYR A 229 9.28 9.53 -10.48
CA TYR A 229 8.48 10.74 -10.19
C TYR A 229 8.35 10.95 -8.68
N LYS A 230 8.02 9.91 -7.91
CA LYS A 230 7.98 9.92 -6.44
C LYS A 230 9.26 10.47 -5.80
N GLN A 231 10.43 10.24 -6.39
CA GLN A 231 11.69 10.76 -5.89
C GLN A 231 11.89 12.24 -6.26
N GLN A 232 11.55 12.64 -7.49
CA GLN A 232 11.59 14.04 -7.93
C GLN A 232 10.60 14.93 -7.13
N GLN A 233 9.40 14.41 -6.86
CA GLN A 233 8.36 15.09 -6.06
C GLN A 233 8.82 15.35 -4.62
N LYS A 234 9.58 14.44 -4.01
CA LYS A 234 10.17 14.65 -2.69
C LYS A 234 11.11 15.86 -2.66
N ASP A 235 11.93 16.02 -3.71
CA ASP A 235 12.82 17.17 -3.84
C ASP A 235 12.04 18.47 -4.15
N GLN A 236 10.91 18.38 -4.88
CA GLN A 236 9.99 19.49 -5.08
C GLN A 236 9.29 19.91 -3.77
N LEU A 237 8.85 18.97 -2.93
CA LEU A 237 8.25 19.26 -1.63
C LEU A 237 9.20 20.02 -0.70
N GLU A 238 10.49 19.67 -0.71
CA GLU A 238 11.48 20.38 0.10
C GLU A 238 11.78 21.79 -0.46
N LYS A 239 11.80 21.97 -1.79
CA LYS A 239 11.86 23.31 -2.42
C LYS A 239 10.64 24.18 -2.08
N ILE A 240 9.44 23.61 -2.21
CA ILE A 240 8.16 24.22 -1.81
C ILE A 240 8.21 24.65 -0.34
N ARG A 241 8.67 23.77 0.56
CA ARG A 241 8.83 24.05 1.98
C ARG A 241 9.75 25.25 2.24
N GLN A 242 10.91 25.27 1.60
CA GLN A 242 11.89 26.35 1.78
C GLN A 242 11.37 27.68 1.26
N PHE A 243 10.73 27.68 0.07
CA PHE A 243 10.14 28.89 -0.50
C PHE A 243 8.96 29.40 0.32
N GLN A 244 8.08 28.50 0.79
CA GLN A 244 6.98 28.84 1.69
C GLN A 244 7.48 29.46 3.00
N LYS A 245 8.55 28.89 3.62
CA LYS A 245 9.13 29.47 4.84
C LYS A 245 9.69 30.87 4.59
N GLN A 246 10.34 31.12 3.45
CA GLN A 246 10.81 32.46 3.06
C GLN A 246 9.64 33.44 2.86
N LEU A 247 8.58 33.01 2.17
CA LEU A 247 7.38 33.80 1.92
C LEU A 247 6.63 34.15 3.22
N MET A 248 6.57 33.24 4.19
CA MET A 248 5.97 33.52 5.50
C MET A 248 6.77 34.55 6.32
N MET A 249 8.09 34.63 6.12
CA MET A 249 8.93 35.68 6.72
C MET A 249 8.87 37.01 5.97
N ARG A 250 8.56 36.99 4.67
CA ARG A 250 8.47 38.18 3.79
C ARG A 250 7.29 38.02 2.81
N PRO A 251 6.05 38.34 3.22
CA PRO A 251 4.88 38.16 2.37
C PRO A 251 4.96 38.99 1.08
N GLN A 252 4.79 38.32 -0.06
CA GLN A 252 4.78 38.91 -1.41
C GLN A 252 3.66 38.26 -2.22
N LYS A 253 2.89 39.05 -2.99
CA LYS A 253 1.71 38.53 -3.70
C LYS A 253 2.11 37.58 -4.83
N GLU A 254 3.12 37.97 -5.60
CA GLU A 254 3.65 37.21 -6.73
C GLU A 254 4.21 35.86 -6.27
N GLY A 255 4.91 35.84 -5.12
CA GLY A 255 5.41 34.62 -4.50
C GLY A 255 4.31 33.70 -3.99
N TYR A 256 3.21 34.27 -3.46
CA TYR A 256 2.02 33.52 -3.06
C TYR A 256 1.33 32.84 -4.25
N ASP A 257 1.12 33.58 -5.34
CA ASP A 257 0.45 33.06 -6.54
C ASP A 257 1.26 31.94 -7.22
N VAL A 258 2.60 32.10 -7.30
CA VAL A 258 3.51 31.04 -7.79
C VAL A 258 3.46 29.79 -6.92
N LEU A 259 3.49 29.95 -5.59
CA LEU A 259 3.46 28.82 -4.65
C LEU A 259 2.10 28.08 -4.70
N LEU A 260 0.99 28.81 -4.87
CA LEU A 260 -0.34 28.23 -5.07
C LEU A 260 -0.43 27.41 -6.37
N GLN A 261 0.19 27.90 -7.45
CA GLN A 261 0.30 27.16 -8.71
C GLN A 261 1.11 25.86 -8.54
N GLN A 262 2.30 25.94 -7.92
CA GLN A 262 3.13 24.76 -7.64
C GLN A 262 2.39 23.72 -6.78
N HIS A 263 1.66 24.19 -5.76
CA HIS A 263 0.81 23.36 -4.91
C HIS A 263 -0.30 22.63 -5.68
N ALA A 264 -1.03 23.33 -6.55
CA ALA A 264 -2.10 22.73 -7.36
C ALA A 264 -1.55 21.70 -8.35
N GLN A 265 -0.45 22.03 -9.00
CA GLN A 265 0.23 21.20 -10.00
C GLN A 265 0.72 19.87 -9.40
N LEU A 266 1.50 19.92 -8.31
CA LEU A 266 2.03 18.73 -7.64
C LEU A 266 0.89 17.86 -7.06
N LYS A 267 -0.17 18.49 -6.52
CA LYS A 267 -1.36 17.77 -6.02
C LYS A 267 -2.05 16.97 -7.13
N ASN A 268 -2.15 17.55 -8.33
CA ASN A 268 -2.77 16.89 -9.48
C ASN A 268 -1.90 15.72 -9.98
N GLN A 269 -0.58 15.86 -10.01
CA GLN A 269 0.36 14.77 -10.37
C GLN A 269 0.23 13.58 -9.40
N ILE A 270 0.35 13.82 -8.09
CA ILE A 270 0.21 12.78 -7.06
C ILE A 270 -1.17 12.10 -7.15
N ALA A 271 -2.25 12.85 -7.43
CA ALA A 271 -3.59 12.30 -7.59
C ALA A 271 -3.74 11.42 -8.84
N GLU A 272 -3.05 11.72 -9.93
CA GLU A 272 -3.03 10.93 -11.17
C GLU A 272 -2.26 9.61 -10.98
N GLU A 273 -1.09 9.67 -10.34
CA GLU A 273 -0.26 8.51 -10.04
C GLU A 273 -0.95 7.58 -9.04
N LEU A 274 -1.56 8.12 -7.98
CA LEU A 274 -2.37 7.34 -7.04
C LEU A 274 -3.56 6.64 -7.73
N ARG A 275 -4.17 7.25 -8.75
CA ARG A 275 -5.24 6.62 -9.54
C ARG A 275 -4.69 5.52 -10.45
N THR A 276 -3.54 5.75 -11.07
CA THR A 276 -2.86 4.80 -11.94
C THR A 276 -2.43 3.54 -11.18
N LEU A 277 -1.81 3.69 -10.00
CA LEU A 277 -1.46 2.58 -9.12
C LEU A 277 -2.70 1.81 -8.62
N GLN A 278 -3.81 2.50 -8.34
CA GLN A 278 -5.07 1.85 -7.96
C GLN A 278 -5.67 1.04 -9.13
N ALA A 279 -5.63 1.59 -10.35
CA ALA A 279 -6.11 0.90 -11.54
C ALA A 279 -5.27 -0.35 -11.86
N LEU A 280 -3.94 -0.24 -11.81
CA LEU A 280 -3.01 -1.38 -11.92
C LEU A 280 -3.34 -2.49 -10.92
N PHE A 281 -3.44 -2.15 -9.63
CA PHE A 281 -3.72 -3.11 -8.57
C PHE A 281 -5.09 -3.79 -8.70
N GLN A 282 -6.07 -3.12 -9.31
CA GLN A 282 -7.42 -3.65 -9.48
C GLN A 282 -7.59 -4.51 -10.72
N GLN A 283 -6.88 -4.18 -11.81
CA GLN A 283 -7.09 -4.77 -13.13
C GLN A 283 -6.08 -5.87 -13.48
N VAL A 284 -4.86 -5.80 -12.95
CA VAL A 284 -3.75 -6.71 -13.30
C VAL A 284 -3.43 -7.64 -12.14
N ILE A 285 -3.23 -8.93 -12.42
CA ILE A 285 -2.62 -9.87 -11.47
C ILE A 285 -1.11 -9.63 -11.49
N LEU A 286 -0.55 -9.13 -10.39
CA LEU A 286 0.85 -8.73 -10.30
C LEU A 286 1.68 -9.79 -9.57
N PRO A 287 2.95 -10.01 -9.96
CA PRO A 287 3.84 -10.86 -9.18
C PRO A 287 4.23 -10.18 -7.85
N PRO A 288 4.68 -10.93 -6.83
CA PRO A 288 4.87 -10.45 -5.46
C PRO A 288 5.78 -9.22 -5.31
N ALA A 289 6.88 -9.15 -6.07
CA ALA A 289 7.77 -7.99 -6.08
C ALA A 289 7.03 -6.71 -6.51
N GLU A 290 6.21 -6.79 -7.55
CA GLU A 290 5.43 -5.65 -8.05
C GLU A 290 4.24 -5.31 -7.14
N ILE A 291 3.58 -6.31 -6.53
CA ILE A 291 2.60 -6.08 -5.45
C ILE A 291 3.25 -5.28 -4.31
N HIS A 292 4.46 -5.67 -3.89
CA HIS A 292 5.17 -4.99 -2.81
C HIS A 292 5.53 -3.55 -3.21
N LYS A 293 6.13 -3.37 -4.39
CA LYS A 293 6.53 -2.07 -4.94
C LYS A 293 5.34 -1.12 -5.10
N LEU A 294 4.22 -1.60 -5.66
CA LEU A 294 2.99 -0.84 -5.82
C LEU A 294 2.42 -0.40 -4.46
N ILE A 295 2.34 -1.31 -3.48
CA ILE A 295 1.84 -0.98 -2.13
C ILE A 295 2.75 0.04 -1.42
N TYR A 296 4.06 -0.05 -1.62
CA TYR A 296 5.03 0.93 -1.13
C TYR A 296 4.79 2.31 -1.76
N LEU A 297 4.68 2.39 -3.10
CA LEU A 297 4.41 3.65 -3.82
C LEU A 297 3.07 4.26 -3.42
N LEU A 298 2.00 3.47 -3.32
CA LEU A 298 0.69 3.92 -2.83
C LEU A 298 0.74 4.50 -1.40
N GLN A 299 1.66 4.02 -0.57
CA GLN A 299 1.84 4.53 0.79
C GLN A 299 2.65 5.83 0.78
N ASP A 300 3.79 5.87 0.09
CA ASP A 300 4.67 7.04 0.05
C ASP A 300 3.99 8.25 -0.63
N LEU A 301 3.33 8.06 -1.78
CA LEU A 301 2.58 9.12 -2.46
C LEU A 301 1.43 9.68 -1.61
N LYS A 302 0.80 8.87 -0.74
CA LYS A 302 -0.20 9.36 0.23
C LYS A 302 0.44 10.18 1.34
N LEU A 303 1.66 9.84 1.78
CA LEU A 303 2.41 10.65 2.74
C LEU A 303 2.82 12.00 2.12
N GLN A 304 3.23 11.99 0.85
CA GLN A 304 3.52 13.21 0.08
C GLN A 304 2.26 14.08 -0.12
N GLN A 305 1.10 13.48 -0.42
CA GLN A 305 -0.18 14.18 -0.48
C GLN A 305 -0.53 14.86 0.85
N ILE A 306 -0.42 14.14 1.98
CA ILE A 306 -0.68 14.71 3.32
C ILE A 306 0.30 15.85 3.63
N GLN A 307 1.59 15.68 3.30
CA GLN A 307 2.60 16.73 3.52
C GLN A 307 2.31 18.00 2.70
N LEU A 308 1.86 17.85 1.45
CA LEU A 308 1.45 18.97 0.61
C LEU A 308 0.16 19.63 1.10
N GLU A 309 -0.80 18.85 1.61
CA GLU A 309 -2.02 19.39 2.23
C GLU A 309 -1.72 20.21 3.49
N LEU A 310 -0.72 19.82 4.29
CA LEU A 310 -0.25 20.63 5.42
C LEU A 310 0.35 21.97 4.95
N PHE A 311 1.17 21.98 3.89
CA PHE A 311 1.69 23.21 3.31
C PHE A 311 0.57 24.12 2.75
N GLN A 312 -0.42 23.54 2.05
CA GLN A 312 -1.61 24.25 1.57
C GLN A 312 -2.43 24.87 2.71
N GLN A 313 -2.67 24.11 3.80
CA GLN A 313 -3.42 24.56 4.97
C GLN A 313 -2.71 25.66 5.79
N GLU A 314 -1.38 25.74 5.72
CA GLU A 314 -0.59 26.81 6.33
C GLU A 314 -0.60 28.06 5.44
N LEU A 315 -0.40 27.91 4.13
CA LEU A 315 -0.40 29.00 3.16
C LEU A 315 -1.74 29.75 3.16
N GLN A 316 -2.86 29.02 3.21
CA GLN A 316 -4.21 29.59 3.29
C GLN A 316 -4.45 30.46 4.55
N ARG A 317 -3.64 30.31 5.61
CA ARG A 317 -3.75 31.15 6.83
C ARG A 317 -3.23 32.56 6.62
N LEU A 318 -2.37 32.79 5.63
CA LEU A 318 -1.91 34.13 5.27
C LEU A 318 -3.02 34.96 4.60
N THR A 319 -3.99 34.32 3.95
CA THR A 319 -5.08 34.97 3.21
C THR A 319 -6.43 35.00 3.93
N LEU A 320 -6.64 34.13 4.91
CA LEU A 320 -7.89 34.06 5.68
C LEU A 320 -7.79 34.89 6.97
N ALA A 321 -8.70 35.85 7.14
CA ALA A 321 -8.79 36.69 8.34
C ALA A 321 -8.94 35.86 9.63
N PRO A 322 -8.45 36.36 10.79
CA PRO A 322 -8.27 35.59 12.04
C PRO A 322 -9.56 35.08 12.73
N HIS A 323 -10.73 35.20 12.10
CA HIS A 323 -12.02 34.83 12.69
C HIS A 323 -12.61 33.50 12.19
N HIS A 324 -11.89 32.72 11.37
CA HIS A 324 -12.36 31.40 10.94
C HIS A 324 -11.93 30.26 11.89
N PRO A 325 -12.87 29.45 12.45
CA PRO A 325 -12.55 28.39 13.41
C PRO A 325 -11.70 27.25 12.83
N HIS A 326 -11.61 27.12 11.51
CA HIS A 326 -10.70 26.17 10.85
C HIS A 326 -9.21 26.53 11.02
N LEU A 327 -8.87 27.79 11.32
CA LEU A 327 -7.49 28.25 11.56
C LEU A 327 -6.93 27.78 12.92
N ALA A 328 -7.79 27.34 13.84
CA ALA A 328 -7.41 26.90 15.19
C ALA A 328 -6.81 25.47 15.26
N ARG A 329 -6.88 24.69 14.17
CA ARG A 329 -6.20 23.39 14.11
C ARG A 329 -4.69 23.57 13.92
N PRO A 330 -3.83 22.75 14.53
CA PRO A 330 -2.40 22.81 14.29
C PRO A 330 -2.06 22.37 12.86
N VAL A 331 -1.01 22.92 12.24
CA VAL A 331 -0.51 22.42 10.94
C VAL A 331 0.46 21.25 11.18
N CYS A 332 -0.07 20.13 11.68
CA CYS A 332 0.73 18.91 11.83
C CYS A 332 -0.15 17.67 11.80
N ALA A 333 0.42 16.55 11.34
CA ALA A 333 -0.24 15.26 11.27
C ALA A 333 0.70 14.15 11.77
N LEU A 334 0.21 13.29 12.65
CA LEU A 334 0.89 12.05 13.01
C LEU A 334 0.43 10.95 12.04
N VAL A 335 1.34 10.37 11.27
CA VAL A 335 1.02 9.42 10.21
C VAL A 335 1.70 8.08 10.45
N ILE A 336 1.03 6.98 10.11
CA ILE A 336 1.65 5.65 10.09
C ILE A 336 2.35 5.49 8.74
N VAL A 337 3.67 5.40 8.74
CA VAL A 337 4.49 5.31 7.52
C VAL A 337 4.75 3.86 7.11
N GLU A 338 4.96 2.96 8.09
CA GLU A 338 5.16 1.52 7.88
C GLU A 338 4.30 0.73 8.87
N GLN A 339 3.73 -0.40 8.43
CA GLN A 339 2.98 -1.31 9.30
C GLN A 339 2.89 -2.72 8.68
N PRO A 340 3.01 -3.82 9.46
CA PRO A 340 2.72 -5.16 8.97
C PRO A 340 1.25 -5.35 8.58
N LEU A 341 0.33 -4.52 9.07
CA LEU A 341 -1.10 -4.79 9.02
C LEU A 341 -1.66 -4.74 7.57
N PRO A 342 -2.76 -5.45 7.24
CA PRO A 342 -3.55 -6.33 8.10
C PRO A 342 -2.88 -7.70 8.34
N MET A 343 -3.13 -8.33 9.48
CA MET A 343 -2.68 -9.70 9.78
C MET A 343 -3.42 -10.30 10.99
N VAL A 344 -3.37 -11.62 11.15
CA VAL A 344 -3.68 -12.29 12.43
C VAL A 344 -2.41 -12.46 13.27
N VAL A 345 -2.43 -11.91 14.48
CA VAL A 345 -1.33 -11.94 15.47
C VAL A 345 -1.63 -12.93 16.59
N THR A 346 -0.65 -13.69 17.05
CA THR A 346 -0.80 -14.55 18.23
C THR A 346 -0.53 -13.76 19.52
N LYS A 347 -1.42 -13.87 20.51
CA LYS A 347 -1.23 -13.30 21.86
C LYS A 347 0.16 -13.68 22.41
N GLY A 348 0.82 -12.71 23.03
CA GLY A 348 2.13 -12.87 23.67
C GLY A 348 3.33 -12.79 22.71
N LYS A 349 3.12 -12.89 21.39
CA LYS A 349 4.18 -12.65 20.41
C LYS A 349 4.38 -11.15 20.17
N GLN A 350 5.64 -10.76 20.04
CA GLN A 350 6.07 -9.42 19.66
C GLN A 350 6.15 -9.31 18.13
N LEU A 351 5.87 -8.12 17.60
CA LEU A 351 6.17 -7.77 16.21
C LEU A 351 7.66 -7.40 16.11
N GLU A 352 8.53 -8.40 16.01
CA GLU A 352 9.99 -8.21 15.97
C GLU A 352 10.49 -7.79 14.57
N ASP A 353 10.18 -8.59 13.54
CA ASP A 353 10.65 -8.33 12.18
C ASP A 353 9.90 -7.19 11.47
N ASP A 354 8.64 -6.93 11.85
CA ASP A 354 7.76 -5.93 11.25
C ASP A 354 7.28 -4.86 12.27
N PRO A 355 8.08 -3.84 12.61
CA PRO A 355 7.63 -2.76 13.49
C PRO A 355 6.50 -1.92 12.87
N VAL A 356 5.68 -1.29 13.71
CA VAL A 356 4.83 -0.17 13.26
C VAL A 356 5.64 1.12 13.40
N VAL A 357 5.75 1.88 12.32
CA VAL A 357 6.52 3.14 12.30
C VAL A 357 5.59 4.30 12.06
N VAL A 358 5.71 5.33 12.91
CA VAL A 358 4.95 6.57 12.78
C VAL A 358 5.87 7.76 12.63
N GLN A 359 5.42 8.77 11.89
CA GLN A 359 6.14 10.02 11.65
C GLN A 359 5.26 11.22 11.94
N LEU A 360 5.83 12.30 12.48
CA LEU A 360 5.17 13.59 12.61
C LEU A 360 5.53 14.52 11.44
N LEU A 361 4.53 14.80 10.61
CA LEU A 361 4.59 15.79 9.52
C LEU A 361 4.11 17.15 10.01
N THR A 362 4.64 18.24 9.46
CA THR A 362 4.27 19.62 9.84
C THR A 362 4.15 20.55 8.64
N GLY A 363 3.56 21.72 8.84
CA GLY A 363 3.74 22.88 7.97
C GLY A 363 5.22 23.28 7.80
N ALA A 364 5.47 24.19 6.86
CA ALA A 364 6.81 24.66 6.52
C ALA A 364 7.40 25.55 7.62
N ASN A 365 6.57 26.32 8.33
CA ASN A 365 7.00 27.28 9.36
C ASN A 365 6.57 26.89 10.79
N VAL A 366 6.14 25.64 11.01
CA VAL A 366 5.82 25.14 12.35
C VAL A 366 7.09 24.79 13.13
N GLU A 367 7.33 25.52 14.21
CA GLU A 367 8.41 25.26 15.15
C GLU A 367 7.88 24.47 16.36
N ILE A 368 8.49 23.30 16.61
CA ILE A 368 8.18 22.43 17.74
C ILE A 368 9.26 22.64 18.80
N HIS A 369 8.88 23.09 19.99
CA HIS A 369 9.80 23.23 21.12
C HIS A 369 10.05 21.91 21.85
N SER A 370 8.98 21.14 22.07
CA SER A 370 9.05 19.83 22.72
C SER A 370 7.90 18.93 22.27
N PHE A 371 8.07 17.64 22.46
CA PHE A 371 7.02 16.65 22.25
C PHE A 371 7.07 15.55 23.32
N SER A 372 5.90 15.02 23.67
CA SER A 372 5.79 13.88 24.57
C SER A 372 6.29 12.59 23.91
N LYS A 373 6.41 11.52 24.70
CA LYS A 373 6.45 10.17 24.13
C LYS A 373 5.15 9.93 23.33
N VAL A 374 5.27 9.20 22.21
CA VAL A 374 4.12 8.75 21.42
C VAL A 374 3.50 7.55 22.13
N LYS A 375 2.19 7.53 22.29
CA LYS A 375 1.43 6.41 22.86
C LYS A 375 0.54 5.77 21.82
N VAL A 376 0.41 4.44 21.84
CA VAL A 376 -0.55 3.70 21.01
C VAL A 376 -1.77 3.24 21.82
N ALA A 377 -2.94 3.27 21.20
CA ALA A 377 -4.19 2.72 21.70
C ALA A 377 -4.74 1.67 20.74
N MET A 378 -5.32 0.60 21.27
CA MET A 378 -6.09 -0.38 20.50
C MET A 378 -7.55 0.07 20.44
N ILE A 379 -8.11 0.16 19.24
CA ILE A 379 -9.50 0.54 18.99
C ILE A 379 -10.24 -0.67 18.41
N CYS A 380 -11.32 -1.09 19.08
CA CYS A 380 -12.25 -2.09 18.55
C CYS A 380 -13.24 -1.42 17.60
N ASP A 381 -13.43 -1.98 16.39
CA ASP A 381 -14.41 -1.43 15.44
C ASP A 381 -15.86 -1.62 15.93
N ASN A 382 -16.13 -2.59 16.82
CA ASN A 382 -17.44 -2.81 17.45
C ASN A 382 -17.46 -2.26 18.89
N GLN A 383 -18.13 -1.12 19.11
CA GLN A 383 -18.34 -0.53 20.44
C GLN A 383 -19.17 -1.42 21.39
N GLN A 384 -19.91 -2.40 20.86
CA GLN A 384 -20.71 -3.34 21.65
C GLN A 384 -19.89 -4.35 22.46
N VAL A 385 -18.57 -4.46 22.23
CA VAL A 385 -17.68 -5.06 23.22
C VAL A 385 -17.56 -4.06 24.37
N LYS A 386 -18.55 -4.07 25.26
CA LYS A 386 -18.43 -3.52 26.61
C LYS A 386 -17.18 -4.14 27.21
N THR A 387 -16.11 -3.37 27.27
CA THR A 387 -15.01 -3.67 28.17
C THR A 387 -15.62 -3.69 29.55
N ASN A 388 -15.64 -4.85 30.20
CA ASN A 388 -15.75 -4.90 31.65
C ASN A 388 -14.44 -4.32 32.21
N SER A 389 -14.35 -2.98 32.16
CA SER A 389 -13.18 -2.17 32.48
C SER A 389 -13.01 -1.99 33.98
N SER A 390 -13.26 -3.07 34.73
CA SER A 390 -12.94 -3.23 36.15
C SER A 390 -11.64 -4.01 36.37
N SER A 391 -10.94 -4.42 35.29
CA SER A 391 -9.58 -4.97 35.37
C SER A 391 -8.60 -4.11 34.56
N SER A 392 -7.58 -3.59 35.25
CA SER A 392 -6.49 -2.76 34.76
C SER A 392 -5.46 -3.52 33.91
N SER A 393 -5.90 -4.54 33.16
CA SER A 393 -5.01 -5.39 32.36
C SER A 393 -4.50 -4.65 31.12
N LYS A 394 -3.20 -4.37 31.10
CA LYS A 394 -2.51 -3.70 29.99
C LYS A 394 -2.63 -4.55 28.71
N ALA A 395 -3.34 -4.05 27.70
CA ALA A 395 -3.63 -4.83 26.48
C ALA A 395 -2.46 -4.92 25.49
N ILE A 396 -1.56 -3.92 25.50
CA ILE A 396 -0.38 -3.80 24.63
C ILE A 396 0.84 -3.54 25.52
N GLU A 397 1.89 -4.33 25.35
CA GLU A 397 3.23 -4.09 25.86
C GLU A 397 4.06 -3.30 24.82
N ASN A 398 5.01 -2.48 25.28
CA ASN A 398 5.72 -1.47 24.47
C ASN A 398 4.78 -0.42 23.83
N ASP A 399 3.73 -0.03 24.55
CA ASP A 399 2.68 0.89 24.11
C ASP A 399 3.07 2.37 24.06
N THR A 400 4.28 2.72 24.51
CA THR A 400 4.78 4.09 24.57
C THR A 400 6.23 4.14 24.08
N GLN A 401 6.54 5.02 23.14
CA GLN A 401 7.88 5.16 22.53
C GLN A 401 8.33 6.61 22.43
N THR A 402 9.65 6.85 22.47
CA THR A 402 10.22 8.16 22.14
C THR A 402 10.21 8.38 20.64
N MET A 403 10.13 9.65 20.23
CA MET A 403 10.27 10.06 18.83
C MET A 403 11.68 10.61 18.60
N ASP A 404 12.30 10.21 17.51
CA ASP A 404 13.59 10.74 17.05
C ASP A 404 13.46 12.24 16.70
N GLY A 405 14.33 13.07 17.27
CA GLY A 405 14.25 14.53 17.11
C GLY A 405 14.52 15.02 15.68
N VAL A 406 15.33 14.28 14.90
CA VAL A 406 15.76 14.70 13.56
C VAL A 406 14.74 14.30 12.50
N ARG A 407 14.40 13.00 12.41
CA ARG A 407 13.49 12.46 11.40
C ARG A 407 12.02 12.54 11.83
N ARG A 408 11.76 12.83 13.11
CA ARG A 408 10.43 12.87 13.74
C ARG A 408 9.68 11.54 13.63
N ILE A 409 10.43 10.44 13.81
CA ILE A 409 9.94 9.06 13.68
C ILE A 409 9.93 8.36 15.05
N ALA A 410 8.88 7.58 15.34
CA ALA A 410 8.86 6.61 16.43
C ALA A 410 8.59 5.19 15.88
N LYS A 411 9.35 4.19 16.37
CA LYS A 411 9.24 2.77 15.97
C LYS A 411 8.67 1.93 17.11
N PHE A 412 7.67 1.11 16.82
CA PHE A 412 6.94 0.32 17.81
C PHE A 412 7.03 -1.19 17.52
N TYR A 413 7.79 -1.90 18.38
CA TYR A 413 7.84 -3.35 18.46
C TYR A 413 6.77 -3.84 19.46
N LEU A 414 5.51 -3.83 19.02
CA LEU A 414 4.35 -4.09 19.88
C LEU A 414 4.21 -5.58 20.23
N LYS A 415 3.78 -5.85 21.46
CA LYS A 415 3.43 -7.20 21.92
C LYS A 415 2.03 -7.19 22.52
N PHE A 416 1.14 -8.06 22.02
CA PHE A 416 -0.29 -8.02 22.34
C PHE A 416 -0.63 -9.02 23.45
N LEU A 417 -1.10 -8.52 24.58
CA LEU A 417 -1.32 -9.31 25.80
C LEU A 417 -2.75 -9.90 25.90
N THR A 418 -3.68 -9.37 25.10
CA THR A 418 -5.10 -9.75 25.13
C THR A 418 -5.58 -10.14 23.74
N GLY A 419 -6.29 -11.28 23.64
CA GLY A 419 -6.93 -11.72 22.40
C GLY A 419 -8.23 -10.96 22.12
N THR A 420 -8.52 -10.64 20.86
CA THR A 420 -9.65 -9.78 20.47
C THR A 420 -10.95 -10.55 20.20
N ARG A 421 -10.99 -11.85 20.56
CA ARG A 421 -12.15 -12.75 20.37
C ARG A 421 -12.65 -12.73 18.92
N LYS A 422 -11.72 -12.80 17.95
CA LYS A 422 -11.98 -12.71 16.50
C LYS A 422 -12.57 -11.37 16.00
N ASN A 423 -12.70 -10.35 16.86
CA ASN A 423 -13.10 -9.02 16.44
C ASN A 423 -11.91 -8.27 15.83
N PRO A 424 -12.07 -7.63 14.64
CA PRO A 424 -11.09 -6.71 14.10
C PRO A 424 -10.88 -5.50 15.01
N VAL A 425 -9.60 -5.19 15.22
CA VAL A 425 -9.12 -4.02 15.95
C VAL A 425 -8.16 -3.21 15.08
N ARG A 426 -7.89 -1.97 15.48
CA ARG A 426 -6.93 -1.06 14.85
C ARG A 426 -6.06 -0.40 15.89
N LEU A 427 -4.92 0.11 15.46
CA LEU A 427 -4.04 0.96 16.27
C LEU A 427 -4.32 2.43 15.95
N ARG A 428 -4.28 3.28 16.97
CA ARG A 428 -4.18 4.73 16.83
C ARG A 428 -3.02 5.23 17.69
N PHE A 429 -2.26 6.17 17.17
CA PHE A 429 -1.12 6.77 17.86
C PHE A 429 -1.47 8.19 18.26
N GLY A 430 -0.97 8.64 19.41
CA GLY A 430 -1.17 9.99 19.93
C GLY A 430 0.12 10.57 20.51
N ILE A 431 0.33 11.87 20.29
CA ILE A 431 1.46 12.63 20.84
C ILE A 431 0.98 14.01 21.29
N GLN A 432 1.56 14.56 22.35
CA GLN A 432 1.39 15.96 22.73
C GLN A 432 2.60 16.78 22.27
N LEU A 433 2.36 17.93 21.67
CA LEU A 433 3.38 18.84 21.14
C LEU A 433 3.27 20.18 21.86
N GLN A 434 4.40 20.83 22.11
CA GLN A 434 4.46 22.26 22.38
C GLN A 434 4.97 22.97 21.14
N ILE A 435 4.10 23.75 20.50
CA ILE A 435 4.41 24.50 19.28
C ILE A 435 4.32 26.00 19.55
N ASN A 436 5.11 26.79 18.82
CA ASN A 436 4.89 28.23 18.72
C ASN A 436 3.95 28.50 17.55
N GLN A 437 2.78 29.08 17.82
CA GLN A 437 1.89 29.56 16.79
C GLN A 437 1.56 31.04 17.08
N ASN A 438 1.91 31.92 16.14
CA ASN A 438 1.72 33.37 16.23
C ASN A 438 2.35 34.04 17.47
N GLY A 439 3.46 33.53 17.98
CA GLY A 439 4.17 34.08 19.13
C GLY A 439 3.71 33.55 20.50
N ALA A 440 2.69 32.68 20.53
CA ALA A 440 2.22 32.03 21.75
C ALA A 440 2.61 30.54 21.76
N ALA A 441 3.09 30.06 22.92
CA ALA A 441 3.32 28.64 23.14
C ALA A 441 1.98 27.91 23.37
N GLN A 442 1.64 26.97 22.48
CA GLN A 442 0.41 26.19 22.55
C GLN A 442 0.73 24.70 22.73
N THR A 443 0.05 24.06 23.70
CA THR A 443 0.08 22.60 23.83
C THR A 443 -1.03 21.98 22.98
N VAL A 444 -0.67 20.99 22.17
CA VAL A 444 -1.51 20.41 21.13
C VAL A 444 -1.42 18.89 21.17
N THR A 445 -2.57 18.20 21.25
CA THR A 445 -2.63 16.73 21.08
C THR A 445 -2.89 16.40 19.61
N VAL A 446 -2.03 15.56 19.02
CA VAL A 446 -2.14 15.09 17.64
C VAL A 446 -2.37 13.58 17.64
N GLU A 447 -3.45 13.13 17.02
CA GLU A 447 -3.73 11.71 16.81
C GLU A 447 -3.47 11.30 15.35
N SER A 448 -3.11 10.04 15.14
CA SER A 448 -3.03 9.45 13.82
C SER A 448 -4.38 8.98 13.28
N ASN A 449 -4.46 8.80 11.96
CA ASN A 449 -5.46 7.92 11.40
C ASN A 449 -5.30 6.49 11.96
N SER A 450 -6.40 5.74 12.03
CA SER A 450 -6.37 4.35 12.49
C SER A 450 -5.64 3.44 11.49
N SER A 451 -4.89 2.46 12.00
CA SER A 451 -4.19 1.46 11.19
C SER A 451 -5.12 0.60 10.32
N ARG A 452 -4.53 -0.20 9.43
CA ARG A 452 -5.24 -1.33 8.81
C ARG A 452 -5.70 -2.32 9.91
N PRO A 453 -6.83 -3.01 9.72
CA PRO A 453 -7.41 -3.87 10.76
C PRO A 453 -6.56 -5.12 11.00
N PHE A 454 -6.57 -5.63 12.22
CA PHE A 454 -5.89 -6.85 12.62
C PHE A 454 -6.69 -7.60 13.69
N ILE A 455 -6.34 -8.85 13.97
CA ILE A 455 -6.98 -9.67 15.01
C ILE A 455 -5.90 -10.31 15.88
N VAL A 456 -6.12 -10.38 17.20
CA VAL A 456 -5.25 -11.10 18.12
C VAL A 456 -5.92 -12.41 18.54
N ILE A 457 -5.34 -13.54 18.14
CA ILE A 457 -5.80 -14.90 18.50
C ILE A 457 -5.07 -15.41 19.75
N THR A 458 -5.76 -16.24 20.53
CA THR A 458 -5.19 -16.96 21.69
C THR A 458 -4.85 -18.42 21.38
N ASN A 459 -5.38 -18.97 20.29
CA ASN A 459 -5.16 -20.36 19.86
C ASN A 459 -5.18 -20.43 18.31
N GLU A 460 -4.35 -21.31 17.73
CA GLU A 460 -4.22 -21.57 16.29
C GLU A 460 -5.53 -22.01 15.63
N CYS A 461 -6.45 -22.65 16.39
CA CYS A 461 -7.78 -23.00 15.91
C CYS A 461 -8.64 -21.78 15.52
N GLN A 462 -8.33 -20.59 16.04
CA GLN A 462 -9.03 -19.35 15.70
C GLN A 462 -8.50 -18.68 14.43
N TRP A 463 -7.37 -19.16 13.88
CA TRP A 463 -6.64 -18.44 12.84
C TRP A 463 -7.44 -18.30 11.54
N GLU A 464 -8.00 -19.39 11.04
CA GLU A 464 -8.77 -19.46 9.79
C GLU A 464 -9.91 -18.44 9.75
N GLU A 465 -10.80 -18.48 10.75
CA GLU A 465 -11.95 -17.57 10.83
C GLU A 465 -11.50 -16.12 11.00
N SER A 466 -10.43 -15.88 11.77
CA SER A 466 -9.86 -14.54 11.95
C SER A 466 -9.29 -13.98 10.65
N GLU A 467 -8.53 -14.77 9.90
CA GLU A 467 -7.95 -14.36 8.61
C GLU A 467 -9.06 -14.10 7.58
N GLY A 468 -10.09 -14.96 7.54
CA GLY A 468 -11.28 -14.78 6.70
C GLY A 468 -12.07 -13.50 7.01
N ILE A 469 -12.23 -13.16 8.29
CA ILE A 469 -12.84 -11.90 8.73
C ILE A 469 -12.02 -10.70 8.25
N LEU A 470 -10.69 -10.75 8.33
CA LEU A 470 -9.82 -9.66 7.87
C LEU A 470 -9.87 -9.47 6.35
N LEU A 471 -9.81 -10.56 5.59
CA LEU A 471 -9.96 -10.56 4.13
C LEU A 471 -11.33 -10.02 3.70
N LYS A 472 -12.42 -10.49 4.33
CA LYS A 472 -13.78 -9.99 4.09
C LYS A 472 -13.93 -8.51 4.43
N LYS A 473 -13.24 -8.03 5.47
CA LYS A 473 -13.17 -6.62 5.86
C LYS A 473 -12.36 -5.75 4.89
N GLY A 474 -11.42 -6.35 4.16
CA GLY A 474 -10.76 -5.76 3.00
C GLY A 474 -11.69 -5.53 1.79
N ARG A 475 -12.96 -5.98 1.86
CA ARG A 475 -13.95 -5.96 0.76
C ARG A 475 -13.59 -6.86 -0.42
N LEU A 476 -12.81 -7.90 -0.16
CA LEU A 476 -12.39 -8.90 -1.15
C LEU A 476 -13.56 -9.57 -1.90
N TRP A 477 -14.73 -9.63 -1.25
CA TRP A 477 -16.01 -10.09 -1.81
C TRP A 477 -16.75 -9.08 -2.72
N ARG A 478 -16.10 -7.98 -3.11
CA ARG A 478 -16.52 -7.06 -4.19
C ARG A 478 -15.34 -6.71 -5.12
N ALA A 479 -14.23 -7.42 -4.98
CA ALA A 479 -13.04 -7.20 -5.78
C ALA A 479 -13.26 -7.65 -7.22
N GLY A 480 -12.62 -6.96 -8.16
CA GLY A 480 -12.35 -7.52 -9.49
C GLY A 480 -11.24 -8.57 -9.42
N ARG A 481 -11.05 -9.35 -10.48
CA ARG A 481 -10.06 -10.46 -10.53
C ARG A 481 -8.64 -10.03 -10.10
N GLY A 482 -8.15 -8.88 -10.54
CA GLY A 482 -6.81 -8.36 -10.18
C GLY A 482 -6.69 -8.00 -8.69
N ASP A 483 -7.60 -7.16 -8.18
CA ASP A 483 -7.68 -6.80 -6.76
C ASP A 483 -7.78 -8.07 -5.88
N PHE A 484 -8.59 -9.04 -6.30
CA PHE A 484 -8.72 -10.31 -5.59
C PHE A 484 -7.41 -11.08 -5.50
N ALA A 485 -6.77 -11.33 -6.64
CA ALA A 485 -5.53 -12.09 -6.71
C ALA A 485 -4.41 -11.40 -5.93
N ASN A 486 -4.25 -10.08 -6.09
CA ASN A 486 -3.20 -9.30 -5.43
C ASN A 486 -3.35 -9.27 -3.90
N VAL A 487 -4.57 -9.12 -3.39
CA VAL A 487 -4.85 -9.20 -1.95
C VAL A 487 -4.64 -10.63 -1.45
N LEU A 488 -5.18 -11.63 -2.14
CA LEU A 488 -5.06 -13.03 -1.73
C LEU A 488 -3.59 -13.49 -1.69
N GLN A 489 -2.81 -13.15 -2.72
CA GLN A 489 -1.38 -13.46 -2.82
C GLN A 489 -0.61 -12.94 -1.60
N ARG A 490 -0.80 -11.66 -1.25
CA ARG A 490 -0.13 -11.05 -0.10
C ARG A 490 -0.51 -11.71 1.23
N HIS A 491 -1.77 -12.09 1.41
CA HIS A 491 -2.21 -12.81 2.61
C HIS A 491 -1.72 -14.26 2.63
N PHE A 492 -1.68 -14.93 1.49
CA PHE A 492 -1.19 -16.30 1.34
C PHE A 492 0.32 -16.42 1.66
N LEU A 493 1.16 -15.51 1.15
CA LEU A 493 2.59 -15.48 1.49
C LEU A 493 2.82 -15.28 2.98
N ARG A 494 2.03 -14.39 3.62
CA ARG A 494 2.09 -14.17 5.08
C ARG A 494 1.62 -15.39 5.87
N ALA A 495 0.58 -16.08 5.40
CA ALA A 495 0.09 -17.28 6.05
C ALA A 495 1.09 -18.45 5.95
N THR A 496 1.81 -18.54 4.83
CA THR A 496 2.87 -19.53 4.58
C THR A 496 4.26 -19.08 5.06
N ARG A 497 4.38 -17.91 5.72
CA ARG A 497 5.62 -17.34 6.28
C ARG A 497 6.76 -17.22 5.25
N GLN A 498 6.42 -16.74 4.06
CA GLN A 498 7.37 -16.51 2.98
C GLN A 498 7.79 -15.03 2.90
N ASP A 499 8.95 -14.79 2.28
CA ASP A 499 9.36 -13.45 1.85
C ASP A 499 8.31 -12.85 0.91
N LEU A 500 8.00 -11.56 1.08
CA LEU A 500 6.91 -10.89 0.34
C LEU A 500 7.33 -10.37 -1.04
N ILE A 501 8.63 -10.38 -1.35
CA ILE A 501 9.22 -9.89 -2.59
C ILE A 501 9.74 -11.08 -3.43
N ARG A 502 10.43 -12.02 -2.79
CA ARG A 502 11.04 -13.23 -3.39
C ARG A 502 10.59 -14.51 -2.65
N PRO A 503 9.30 -14.87 -2.70
CA PRO A 503 8.80 -16.09 -2.07
C PRO A 503 9.38 -17.35 -2.72
N THR A 504 9.57 -18.41 -1.94
CA THR A 504 9.98 -19.73 -2.43
C THR A 504 8.97 -20.31 -3.42
N ARG A 505 7.67 -20.15 -3.14
CA ARG A 505 6.57 -20.53 -4.04
C ARG A 505 5.36 -19.63 -3.82
N GLN A 506 4.97 -18.90 -4.86
CA GLN A 506 3.76 -18.09 -4.93
C GLN A 506 2.53 -18.91 -5.34
N LEU A 507 1.33 -18.33 -5.26
CA LEU A 507 0.23 -18.81 -6.10
C LEU A 507 0.56 -18.41 -7.54
N SER A 508 0.55 -19.38 -8.44
CA SER A 508 0.76 -19.22 -9.88
C SER A 508 -0.54 -18.88 -10.60
N ASP A 509 -0.45 -18.51 -11.87
CA ASP A 509 -1.63 -18.28 -12.72
C ASP A 509 -2.53 -19.53 -12.80
N LEU A 510 -1.93 -20.73 -12.76
CA LEU A 510 -2.68 -22.00 -12.69
C LEU A 510 -3.45 -22.14 -11.37
N ASP A 511 -2.88 -21.72 -10.26
CA ASP A 511 -3.55 -21.75 -8.95
C ASP A 511 -4.70 -20.73 -8.92
N PHE A 512 -4.51 -19.52 -9.48
CA PHE A 512 -5.58 -18.53 -9.61
C PHE A 512 -6.69 -18.96 -10.58
N GLU A 513 -6.34 -19.59 -11.70
CA GLU A 513 -7.32 -20.09 -12.66
C GLU A 513 -8.13 -21.26 -12.07
N TYR A 514 -7.49 -22.18 -11.34
CA TYR A 514 -8.19 -23.20 -10.53
C TYR A 514 -9.20 -22.55 -9.57
N LEU A 515 -8.77 -21.57 -8.77
CA LEU A 515 -9.67 -20.92 -7.80
C LEU A 515 -10.82 -20.18 -8.49
N ASN A 516 -10.56 -19.55 -9.63
CA ASN A 516 -11.55 -18.84 -10.44
C ASN A 516 -12.61 -19.78 -11.04
N GLN A 517 -12.19 -20.92 -11.57
CA GLN A 517 -13.09 -21.93 -12.14
C GLN A 517 -13.88 -22.68 -11.06
N THR A 518 -13.22 -23.08 -9.95
CA THR A 518 -13.86 -23.89 -8.89
C THR A 518 -14.82 -23.11 -8.01
N PHE A 519 -14.55 -21.83 -7.71
CA PHE A 519 -15.33 -21.07 -6.71
C PHE A 519 -16.07 -19.85 -7.26
N PHE A 520 -15.68 -19.32 -8.41
CA PHE A 520 -16.24 -18.07 -8.96
C PHE A 520 -16.87 -18.22 -10.35
N GLU A 521 -16.92 -19.44 -10.91
CA GLU A 521 -17.54 -19.74 -12.21
C GLU A 521 -17.03 -18.85 -13.37
N GLY A 522 -15.80 -18.34 -13.26
CA GLY A 522 -15.22 -17.39 -14.23
C GLY A 522 -15.75 -15.95 -14.15
N VAL A 523 -16.56 -15.60 -13.15
CA VAL A 523 -17.17 -14.27 -13.00
C VAL A 523 -16.14 -13.22 -12.59
N GLN A 524 -16.16 -12.06 -13.27
CA GLN A 524 -15.17 -10.99 -13.11
C GLN A 524 -15.26 -10.21 -11.78
N VAL A 525 -16.42 -10.26 -11.10
CA VAL A 525 -16.66 -9.60 -9.81
C VAL A 525 -17.17 -10.65 -8.83
N ILE A 526 -16.42 -10.86 -7.75
CA ILE A 526 -16.75 -11.86 -6.75
C ILE A 526 -17.97 -11.39 -5.92
N GLY A 527 -18.87 -12.32 -5.59
CA GLY A 527 -20.01 -12.08 -4.71
C GLY A 527 -19.76 -12.54 -3.27
N GLN A 528 -20.59 -12.07 -2.33
CA GLN A 528 -20.44 -12.46 -0.92
C GLN A 528 -20.61 -13.98 -0.69
N LYS A 529 -21.60 -14.60 -1.34
CA LYS A 529 -21.87 -16.05 -1.16
C LYS A 529 -20.74 -16.92 -1.72
N SER A 530 -20.23 -16.60 -2.91
CA SER A 530 -19.12 -17.34 -3.52
C SER A 530 -17.82 -17.13 -2.75
N TYR A 531 -17.57 -15.91 -2.24
CA TYR A 531 -16.46 -15.67 -1.30
C TYR A 531 -16.56 -16.51 -0.02
N ASP A 532 -17.76 -16.62 0.58
CA ASP A 532 -17.95 -17.37 1.82
C ASP A 532 -17.70 -18.88 1.60
N ALA A 533 -18.19 -19.46 0.49
CA ALA A 533 -17.90 -20.84 0.10
C ALA A 533 -16.41 -21.06 -0.26
N PHE A 534 -15.79 -20.13 -0.98
CA PHE A 534 -14.35 -20.12 -1.23
C PHE A 534 -13.55 -20.17 0.08
N TRP A 535 -13.89 -19.32 1.05
CA TRP A 535 -13.12 -19.23 2.29
C TRP A 535 -13.30 -20.45 3.20
N GLU A 536 -14.50 -21.05 3.24
CA GLU A 536 -14.74 -22.30 3.96
C GLU A 536 -13.82 -23.45 3.48
N TRP A 537 -13.51 -23.50 2.19
CA TRP A 537 -12.55 -24.46 1.64
C TRP A 537 -11.09 -23.99 1.77
N PHE A 538 -10.79 -22.79 1.27
CA PHE A 538 -9.43 -22.27 1.14
C PHE A 538 -8.80 -21.94 2.50
N GLY A 539 -9.59 -21.42 3.44
CA GLY A 539 -9.15 -21.12 4.80
C GLY A 539 -8.61 -22.35 5.52
N LYS A 540 -9.29 -23.50 5.39
CA LYS A 540 -8.85 -24.80 5.92
C LYS A 540 -7.55 -25.26 5.27
N ALA A 541 -7.44 -25.13 3.94
CA ALA A 541 -6.23 -25.48 3.20
C ALA A 541 -5.01 -24.65 3.64
N VAL A 542 -5.17 -23.33 3.79
CA VAL A 542 -4.09 -22.45 4.25
C VAL A 542 -3.79 -22.63 5.74
N GLN A 543 -4.78 -22.93 6.59
CA GLN A 543 -4.54 -23.30 7.99
C GLN A 543 -3.67 -24.57 8.09
N LYS A 544 -3.95 -25.56 7.24
CA LYS A 544 -3.17 -26.80 7.12
C LYS A 544 -1.74 -26.55 6.65
N LEU A 545 -1.55 -25.73 5.61
CA LEU A 545 -0.21 -25.25 5.22
C LEU A 545 0.51 -24.59 6.40
N ARG A 546 -0.13 -23.64 7.09
CA ARG A 546 0.48 -22.80 8.14
C ARG A 546 0.86 -23.54 9.42
N TYR A 547 0.14 -24.61 9.79
CA TYR A 547 0.28 -25.25 11.11
C TYR A 547 0.57 -26.76 11.08
N GLN A 548 0.19 -27.52 10.05
CA GLN A 548 0.49 -28.95 10.02
C GLN A 548 1.98 -29.18 9.68
N ARG A 549 2.65 -29.98 10.52
CA ARG A 549 4.09 -30.25 10.44
C ARG A 549 4.51 -30.74 9.05
N HIS A 550 5.61 -30.17 8.54
CA HIS A 550 6.19 -30.39 7.20
C HIS A 550 5.34 -29.95 5.99
N ILE A 551 4.04 -29.67 6.13
CA ILE A 551 3.16 -29.38 4.98
C ILE A 551 3.59 -28.13 4.19
N CYS A 552 3.94 -27.01 4.86
CA CYS A 552 4.40 -25.83 4.13
C CYS A 552 5.73 -26.07 3.37
N PRO A 553 6.80 -26.64 3.97
CA PRO A 553 7.99 -27.04 3.23
C PRO A 553 7.73 -27.98 2.03
N LEU A 554 6.87 -29.00 2.19
CA LEU A 554 6.52 -29.93 1.11
C LEU A 554 5.78 -29.23 -0.04
N TRP A 555 4.91 -28.26 0.27
CA TRP A 555 4.24 -27.45 -0.75
C TRP A 555 5.21 -26.48 -1.43
N GLN A 556 6.07 -25.78 -0.67
CA GLN A 556 7.06 -24.83 -1.22
C GLN A 556 8.08 -25.50 -2.14
N THR A 557 8.45 -26.76 -1.87
CA THR A 557 9.36 -27.58 -2.69
C THR A 557 8.66 -28.34 -3.83
N GLY A 558 7.36 -28.11 -4.04
CA GLY A 558 6.59 -28.73 -5.13
C GLY A 558 6.23 -30.22 -4.91
N LEU A 559 6.61 -30.81 -3.78
CA LEU A 559 6.29 -32.19 -3.39
C LEU A 559 4.78 -32.38 -3.14
N ILE A 560 4.08 -31.31 -2.76
CA ILE A 560 2.62 -31.21 -2.81
C ILE A 560 2.25 -30.25 -3.96
N TYR A 561 1.48 -30.74 -4.93
CA TYR A 561 0.97 -29.90 -6.01
C TYR A 561 0.06 -28.80 -5.45
N GLY A 562 -0.90 -29.17 -4.60
CA GLY A 562 -1.85 -28.25 -3.99
C GLY A 562 -3.15 -28.15 -4.78
N PHE A 563 -3.29 -27.14 -5.63
CA PHE A 563 -4.54 -26.77 -6.31
C PHE A 563 -4.67 -27.47 -7.67
N LEU A 564 -5.35 -28.62 -7.73
CA LEU A 564 -5.52 -29.39 -8.96
C LEU A 564 -6.86 -30.14 -8.95
N THR A 565 -7.58 -30.11 -10.07
CA THR A 565 -8.85 -30.84 -10.22
C THR A 565 -8.63 -32.35 -10.31
N ARG A 566 -9.67 -33.14 -10.05
CA ARG A 566 -9.60 -34.60 -10.24
C ARG A 566 -9.22 -34.99 -11.67
N GLU A 567 -9.72 -34.24 -12.65
CA GLU A 567 -9.49 -34.41 -14.08
C GLU A 567 -8.04 -34.07 -14.43
N GLY A 568 -7.49 -32.99 -13.86
CA GLY A 568 -6.07 -32.64 -13.98
C GLY A 568 -5.14 -33.71 -13.40
N VAL A 569 -5.50 -34.32 -12.27
CA VAL A 569 -4.77 -35.48 -11.72
C VAL A 569 -4.81 -36.67 -12.66
N LYS A 570 -5.97 -36.97 -13.27
CA LYS A 570 -6.09 -38.06 -14.24
C LYS A 570 -5.22 -37.80 -15.47
N ALA A 571 -5.27 -36.59 -16.04
CA ALA A 571 -4.45 -36.21 -17.18
C ALA A 571 -2.94 -36.31 -16.89
N ALA A 572 -2.51 -35.94 -15.68
CA ALA A 572 -1.10 -36.02 -15.26
C ALA A 572 -0.58 -37.46 -15.02
N LEU A 573 -1.46 -38.42 -14.71
CA LEU A 573 -1.06 -39.79 -14.32
C LEU A 573 -1.42 -40.88 -15.35
N ILE A 574 -2.31 -40.63 -16.30
CA ILE A 574 -2.86 -41.68 -17.18
C ILE A 574 -1.78 -42.40 -18.01
N ASN A 575 -0.73 -41.68 -18.42
CA ASN A 575 0.38 -42.19 -19.23
C ASN A 575 1.66 -42.48 -18.40
N GLU A 576 1.58 -42.40 -17.07
CA GLU A 576 2.70 -42.72 -16.17
C GLU A 576 2.72 -44.21 -15.79
N GLU A 577 3.86 -44.66 -15.24
CA GLU A 577 4.04 -46.03 -14.78
C GLU A 577 3.31 -46.30 -13.45
N VAL A 578 2.98 -47.58 -13.21
CA VAL A 578 2.30 -48.06 -12.00
C VAL A 578 3.10 -47.65 -10.74
N GLY A 579 2.40 -47.17 -9.73
CA GLY A 579 3.01 -46.64 -8.51
C GLY A 579 3.44 -45.17 -8.60
N THR A 580 3.28 -44.51 -9.76
CA THR A 580 3.43 -43.05 -9.87
C THR A 580 2.25 -42.34 -9.21
N PHE A 581 2.51 -41.30 -8.41
CA PHE A 581 1.51 -40.57 -7.64
C PHE A 581 1.80 -39.07 -7.53
N LEU A 582 0.78 -38.30 -7.15
CA LEU A 582 0.90 -36.89 -6.78
C LEU A 582 -0.05 -36.54 -5.63
N ILE A 583 0.29 -35.49 -4.88
CA ILE A 583 -0.47 -35.03 -3.71
C ILE A 583 -1.16 -33.69 -4.02
N ARG A 584 -2.47 -33.60 -3.78
CA ARG A 584 -3.27 -32.38 -3.93
C ARG A 584 -4.20 -32.14 -2.75
N LEU A 585 -4.79 -30.95 -2.67
CA LEU A 585 -5.90 -30.67 -1.76
C LEU A 585 -7.19 -31.36 -2.25
N SER A 586 -8.03 -31.81 -1.32
CA SER A 586 -9.31 -32.45 -1.62
C SER A 586 -10.40 -31.41 -1.84
N GLU A 587 -11.03 -31.39 -3.02
CA GLU A 587 -12.13 -30.45 -3.35
C GLU A 587 -13.34 -30.65 -2.43
N ARG A 588 -13.63 -31.90 -2.04
CA ARG A 588 -14.83 -32.26 -1.25
C ARG A 588 -14.61 -32.25 0.26
N HIS A 589 -13.36 -32.26 0.72
CA HIS A 589 -13.02 -32.35 2.15
C HIS A 589 -12.01 -31.25 2.51
N PRO A 590 -12.50 -30.05 2.87
CA PRO A 590 -11.67 -28.89 3.21
C PRO A 590 -10.51 -29.20 4.15
N GLY A 591 -9.29 -28.85 3.74
CA GLY A 591 -8.08 -29.07 4.54
C GLY A 591 -7.56 -30.52 4.61
N LEU A 592 -8.16 -31.47 3.89
CA LEU A 592 -7.57 -32.81 3.70
C LEU A 592 -6.82 -32.91 2.37
N PHE A 593 -5.86 -33.82 2.31
CA PHE A 593 -5.10 -34.14 1.10
C PHE A 593 -5.70 -35.36 0.39
N ALA A 594 -5.65 -35.35 -0.94
CA ALA A 594 -5.92 -36.51 -1.76
C ALA A 594 -4.65 -36.90 -2.52
N VAL A 595 -4.29 -38.18 -2.46
CA VAL A 595 -3.23 -38.78 -3.26
C VAL A 595 -3.86 -39.39 -4.50
N GLY A 596 -3.55 -38.88 -5.67
CA GLY A 596 -3.85 -39.55 -6.94
C GLY A 596 -2.69 -40.46 -7.31
N TYR A 597 -2.95 -41.71 -7.71
CA TYR A 597 -1.92 -42.68 -8.05
C TYR A 597 -2.33 -43.62 -9.18
N LYS A 598 -1.34 -44.08 -9.95
CA LYS A 598 -1.48 -45.03 -11.05
C LYS A 598 -1.45 -46.47 -10.52
N THR A 599 -2.42 -47.28 -10.90
CA THR A 599 -2.50 -48.71 -10.62
C THR A 599 -2.42 -49.55 -11.90
N ASP A 600 -2.08 -50.83 -11.74
CA ASP A 600 -2.19 -51.84 -12.77
C ASP A 600 -3.66 -52.27 -12.93
N ASP A 601 -4.45 -51.43 -13.61
CA ASP A 601 -5.84 -51.69 -13.96
C ASP A 601 -5.94 -51.82 -15.48
N ALA A 602 -6.50 -52.93 -15.96
CA ALA A 602 -6.59 -53.23 -17.40
C ALA A 602 -7.42 -52.18 -18.16
N ASP A 603 -8.34 -51.48 -17.48
CA ASP A 603 -9.01 -50.32 -18.03
C ASP A 603 -8.19 -49.05 -17.75
N VAL A 604 -7.53 -48.52 -18.78
CA VAL A 604 -6.74 -47.29 -18.72
C VAL A 604 -7.54 -46.11 -18.12
N GLN A 605 -8.86 -46.05 -18.30
CA GLN A 605 -9.71 -44.99 -17.74
C GLN A 605 -9.95 -45.14 -16.23
N LYS A 606 -9.76 -46.34 -15.66
CA LYS A 606 -9.83 -46.67 -14.22
C LYS A 606 -8.46 -46.82 -13.55
N SER A 607 -7.39 -46.89 -14.34
CA SER A 607 -6.01 -47.01 -13.86
C SER A 607 -5.49 -45.86 -12.99
N VAL A 608 -6.23 -44.75 -12.84
CA VAL A 608 -5.92 -43.69 -11.87
C VAL A 608 -6.91 -43.75 -10.72
N ARG A 609 -6.40 -44.10 -9.53
CA ARG A 609 -7.16 -44.17 -8.28
C ARG A 609 -6.83 -42.96 -7.39
N HIS A 610 -7.71 -42.69 -6.42
CA HIS A 610 -7.50 -41.64 -5.43
C HIS A 610 -7.67 -42.18 -4.02
N TYR A 611 -6.78 -41.77 -3.13
CA TYR A 611 -6.87 -42.02 -1.69
C TYR A 611 -7.06 -40.67 -0.97
N LEU A 612 -8.05 -40.59 -0.08
CA LEU A 612 -8.25 -39.43 0.78
C LEU A 612 -7.48 -39.64 2.09
N VAL A 613 -6.47 -38.82 2.35
CA VAL A 613 -5.67 -38.89 3.58
C VAL A 613 -6.53 -38.44 4.75
N GLN A 614 -6.78 -39.37 5.66
CA GLN A 614 -7.61 -39.18 6.84
C GLN A 614 -6.82 -38.56 8.00
N PRO A 615 -7.49 -38.01 9.02
CA PRO A 615 -6.84 -37.56 10.25
C PRO A 615 -5.99 -38.65 10.91
N GLU A 616 -6.44 -39.91 10.86
CA GLU A 616 -5.83 -41.09 11.50
C GLU A 616 -4.47 -41.45 10.87
N ASP A 617 -4.34 -41.27 9.55
CA ASP A 617 -3.09 -41.49 8.80
C ASP A 617 -1.95 -40.59 9.29
N THR A 618 -2.30 -39.40 9.78
CA THR A 618 -1.37 -38.38 10.29
C THR A 618 -1.58 -38.10 11.79
N ALA A 619 -2.17 -39.06 12.51
CA ALA A 619 -2.49 -38.90 13.93
C ALA A 619 -1.24 -39.09 14.81
N GLY A 620 -0.85 -38.00 15.48
CA GLY A 620 0.19 -37.97 16.50
C GLY A 620 1.54 -37.42 16.03
N ALA A 621 2.34 -36.89 16.96
CA ALA A 621 3.54 -36.11 16.66
C ALA A 621 4.67 -36.85 15.91
N LYS A 622 4.57 -38.18 15.76
CA LYS A 622 5.50 -39.09 15.06
C LYS A 622 4.92 -39.73 13.78
N LYS A 623 3.68 -39.38 13.39
CA LYS A 623 3.06 -39.83 12.13
C LYS A 623 2.73 -38.58 11.29
N THR A 624 3.69 -38.15 10.49
CA THR A 624 3.49 -37.02 9.56
C THR A 624 3.06 -37.51 8.18
N LEU A 625 2.61 -36.62 7.29
CA LEU A 625 2.24 -36.99 5.92
C LEU A 625 3.38 -37.73 5.17
N PRO A 626 4.66 -37.29 5.24
CA PRO A 626 5.80 -38.08 4.76
C PRO A 626 5.89 -39.50 5.33
N ASP A 627 5.68 -39.67 6.64
CA ASP A 627 5.76 -40.99 7.29
C ASP A 627 4.63 -41.92 6.80
N PHE A 628 3.42 -41.39 6.62
CA PHE A 628 2.31 -42.13 6.01
C PHE A 628 2.66 -42.57 4.57
N LEU A 629 3.08 -41.63 3.72
CA LEU A 629 3.44 -41.91 2.32
C LEU A 629 4.57 -42.95 2.21
N PHE A 630 5.53 -42.94 3.13
CA PHE A 630 6.56 -43.95 3.23
C PHE A 630 5.96 -45.36 3.43
N THR A 631 5.00 -45.51 4.36
CA THR A 631 4.36 -46.80 4.65
C THR A 631 3.48 -47.38 3.54
N CYS A 632 3.11 -46.60 2.52
CA CYS A 632 2.30 -47.08 1.41
C CYS A 632 3.18 -47.68 0.27
N PRO A 633 3.17 -49.02 0.03
CA PRO A 633 3.97 -49.64 -1.03
C PRO A 633 3.45 -49.31 -2.44
N ALA A 634 2.16 -48.96 -2.55
CA ALA A 634 1.53 -48.50 -3.80
C ALA A 634 2.05 -47.13 -4.28
N PHE A 635 2.82 -46.41 -3.47
CA PHE A 635 3.40 -45.11 -3.81
C PHE A 635 4.91 -45.29 -3.99
N GLN A 636 5.38 -45.26 -5.24
CA GLN A 636 6.78 -45.52 -5.62
C GLN A 636 7.45 -44.29 -6.22
N PHE A 637 6.77 -43.57 -7.10
CA PHE A 637 7.32 -42.39 -7.79
C PHE A 637 6.44 -41.17 -7.58
N LEU A 638 7.00 -40.08 -7.06
CA LEU A 638 6.29 -38.81 -6.85
C LEU A 638 6.49 -37.90 -8.06
N LEU A 639 5.39 -37.37 -8.61
CA LEU A 639 5.43 -36.21 -9.50
C LEU A 639 5.56 -34.92 -8.69
N VAL A 640 6.69 -34.24 -8.88
CA VAL A 640 7.07 -33.01 -8.18
C VAL A 640 6.90 -31.81 -9.12
N VAL A 641 6.28 -30.73 -8.63
CA VAL A 641 6.19 -29.46 -9.36
C VAL A 641 7.55 -28.78 -9.33
N THR A 642 8.14 -28.57 -10.51
CA THR A 642 9.41 -27.85 -10.69
C THR A 642 9.20 -26.68 -11.65
N SER A 643 9.97 -25.60 -11.53
CA SER A 643 9.99 -24.57 -12.56
C SER A 643 10.90 -24.99 -13.72
N ASP A 644 10.48 -24.70 -14.94
CA ASP A 644 11.34 -24.74 -16.10
C ASP A 644 12.42 -23.63 -16.01
N VAL A 645 13.62 -23.92 -16.52
CA VAL A 645 14.79 -23.03 -16.36
C VAL A 645 14.76 -21.89 -17.36
N GLU A 646 14.15 -22.09 -18.53
CA GLU A 646 14.13 -21.08 -19.60
C GLU A 646 12.97 -20.09 -19.42
N ASN A 647 11.78 -20.61 -19.09
CA ASN A 647 10.53 -19.84 -19.09
C ASN A 647 9.83 -19.76 -17.71
N GLY A 648 10.41 -20.35 -16.66
CA GLY A 648 9.83 -20.36 -15.31
C GLY A 648 8.54 -21.20 -15.14
N THR A 649 8.03 -21.80 -16.22
CA THR A 649 6.73 -22.49 -16.25
C THR A 649 6.72 -23.73 -15.35
N PRO A 650 5.61 -24.01 -14.63
CA PRO A 650 5.53 -25.18 -13.77
C PRO A 650 5.45 -26.47 -14.60
N LYS A 651 6.38 -27.38 -14.37
CA LYS A 651 6.52 -28.68 -15.03
C LYS A 651 6.61 -29.80 -13.99
N LEU A 652 5.85 -30.87 -14.21
CA LEU A 652 5.95 -32.09 -13.42
C LEU A 652 7.21 -32.87 -13.79
N ARG A 653 7.99 -33.26 -12.78
CA ARG A 653 9.13 -34.17 -12.92
C ARG A 653 8.96 -35.35 -11.95
N LYS A 654 9.25 -36.55 -12.43
CA LYS A 654 9.13 -37.79 -11.65
C LYS A 654 10.40 -38.04 -10.85
N PHE A 655 10.24 -38.35 -9.57
CA PHE A 655 11.32 -38.74 -8.65
C PHE A 655 10.92 -39.99 -7.88
N ALA A 656 11.89 -40.84 -7.51
CA ALA A 656 11.64 -41.92 -6.55
C ALA A 656 11.17 -41.33 -5.21
N LYS A 657 10.13 -41.93 -4.61
CA LYS A 657 9.48 -41.45 -3.38
C LYS A 657 10.48 -41.15 -2.27
N ASP A 658 11.36 -42.11 -2.01
CA ASP A 658 12.30 -42.01 -0.88
C ASP A 658 13.35 -40.93 -1.12
N VAL A 659 13.82 -40.73 -2.36
CA VAL A 659 14.74 -39.63 -2.72
C VAL A 659 14.09 -38.27 -2.47
N ALA A 660 12.81 -38.12 -2.82
CA ALA A 660 12.09 -36.86 -2.68
C ALA A 660 11.66 -36.54 -1.24
N LEU A 661 11.33 -37.57 -0.44
CA LEU A 661 10.75 -37.40 0.90
C LEU A 661 11.71 -37.71 2.06
N GLN A 662 12.89 -38.31 1.82
CA GLN A 662 13.90 -38.61 2.85
C GLN A 662 14.15 -37.46 3.86
N PRO A 663 14.27 -36.18 3.46
CA PRO A 663 14.55 -35.09 4.40
C PRO A 663 13.46 -34.88 5.45
N TYR A 664 12.26 -35.41 5.23
CA TYR A 664 11.07 -35.20 6.05
C TYR A 664 10.63 -36.43 6.85
N TYR A 665 11.26 -37.59 6.64
CA TYR A 665 10.94 -38.80 7.40
C TYR A 665 11.35 -38.66 8.88
N SER A 666 10.52 -39.19 9.76
CA SER A 666 10.83 -39.28 11.19
C SER A 666 12.09 -40.14 11.38
N LYS A 667 13.14 -39.56 11.96
CA LYS A 667 14.40 -40.25 12.25
C LYS A 667 14.13 -41.50 13.09
N LYS A 668 14.25 -42.69 12.48
CA LYS A 668 14.29 -43.95 13.19
C LYS A 668 15.61 -44.00 13.96
N ASN A 669 15.57 -44.10 15.29
CA ASN A 669 16.76 -44.52 16.03
C ASN A 669 17.12 -45.94 15.52
N PRO A 670 18.38 -46.20 15.13
CA PRO A 670 18.79 -47.54 14.75
C PRO A 670 18.82 -48.40 16.02
N VAL A 671 17.69 -49.04 16.31
CA VAL A 671 17.71 -50.28 17.11
C VAL A 671 18.59 -51.24 16.34
N ALA A 672 19.63 -51.77 17.00
CA ALA A 672 20.55 -52.69 16.36
C ALA A 672 19.73 -53.85 15.76
N LYS A 673 19.85 -54.07 14.44
CA LYS A 673 19.14 -55.16 13.75
C LYS A 673 19.44 -56.46 14.48
N ALA A 674 18.43 -57.02 15.15
CA ALA A 674 18.55 -58.36 15.71
C ALA A 674 18.76 -59.32 14.54
N LYS A 675 19.89 -60.05 14.53
CA LYS A 675 20.15 -61.04 13.49
C LYS A 675 19.09 -62.14 13.57
N GLY A 676 18.17 -62.21 12.60
CA GLY A 676 17.28 -63.37 12.47
C GLY A 676 16.01 -63.16 11.64
N TYR A 677 15.37 -61.99 11.73
CA TYR A 677 14.06 -61.75 11.11
C TYR A 677 13.98 -60.34 10.53
N ASP A 678 13.48 -60.23 9.30
CA ASP A 678 13.06 -58.96 8.74
C ASP A 678 11.69 -58.58 9.32
N ASP A 679 11.49 -57.29 9.66
CA ASP A 679 10.25 -56.75 10.24
C ASP A 679 9.09 -56.67 9.21
N GLU A 680 9.05 -57.55 8.21
CA GLU A 680 7.91 -57.72 7.32
C GLU A 680 6.77 -58.42 8.06
N ILE A 681 6.05 -57.66 8.89
CA ILE A 681 4.71 -58.01 9.33
C ILE A 681 3.84 -58.02 8.06
N PRO A 682 3.31 -59.17 7.60
CA PRO A 682 2.44 -59.19 6.44
C PRO A 682 1.13 -58.53 6.86
N ILE A 683 0.88 -57.32 6.37
CA ILE A 683 -0.43 -56.67 6.53
C ILE A 683 -1.42 -57.53 5.73
N PRO A 684 -2.42 -58.19 6.35
CA PRO A 684 -3.37 -59.00 5.62
C PRO A 684 -4.13 -58.11 4.63
N ASN A 685 -4.39 -58.63 3.42
CA ASN A 685 -5.22 -57.96 2.42
C ASN A 685 -6.57 -57.54 3.01
N MET A 686 -6.71 -56.25 3.33
CA MET A 686 -7.91 -55.62 3.87
C MET A 686 -8.45 -54.58 2.88
N LEU A 687 -8.54 -54.97 1.60
CA LEU A 687 -9.28 -54.27 0.54
C LEU A 687 -9.89 -55.29 -0.44
N SER A 688 -11.05 -55.82 -0.07
CA SER A 688 -12.25 -56.06 -0.91
C SER A 688 -13.15 -57.13 -0.26
N PRO A 689 -14.50 -57.05 -0.41
CA PRO A 689 -15.26 -56.07 -1.18
C PRO A 689 -15.34 -54.68 -0.51
#